data_AF-A0AAD7GF92-F1
#
_entry.id   AF-A0AAD7GF92-F1
#
_cell.length_a   1.000
_cell.length_b   1.000
_cell.length_c   1.000
_cell.angle_alpha   90.00
_cell.angle_beta   90.00
_cell.angle_gamma   90.00
#
_symmetry.space_group_name_H-M   'P 1'
#
loop_
_entity.id
_entity.type
_entity.pdbx_description
1 polymer ?
#
loop_
_entity_poly.entity_id
_entity_poly.type
_entity_poly.pdbx_seq_one_letter_code
_entity_poly.pdbx_strand_id
1 'polypeptide(L)'
;MSSQRDDGKVVCKCHHKCGGLDGEGKFVAFSTRSLNRRVDAESITPTGSAFATFLASAASAAQQSPQSGSSNSGLHSLKRRIVPDVGHTTRRRRIDSGNVLEGANLAVRWVRNVRCEAYGLILVIKPPIEPFYLPPDMDGPELDGTEEMPVIPDINISLKFIAALQSAALNSSDEPLDPDLLHQIRNPATKILNVEDPDDRLSIDIFLAIGNGSEASYTSVRAAILRRNPEYKVLTYYKVKRLVSDLTGVVALERDMCINSCIGYTGPFLLLENCPYCGESRYEPGHAPEVKIPRRRFSTFPLAPQLQALWRTVDGANSMKYCTRCTSKIMEELAKNNGIRTSSDYLTAVQEGRISTDDMVLLYRNKVSEYHAPGVRYKKKYVLPGGIIGGPGKPKNSDSFIFPGLYHVAALQKEGLHVWDASLDRIFTSRPFVALGTADGPGMASINGLYCKLQGRRKPGGTHYYPARQEGCSHPDVKAAQRYQKNLQFIIDSPNKTQYEKRRLETGISKPTLFSGFPEKHILGVPGCFALDIMHLPSLNLPDLFIPLWRGLFECDKTDNKALWDWAVLKGDVWKEHGKMVANATPYIPGSFDRPPRNPAEKISSGYKAWEFLLYFYGLGPALLHGVLPDKYWKHYCKCVRGNRILMQEEITPAELRESNQKLTEFSDAFETLYCQRRTDRLHFVRPSIHTPSHMPFETARVGPGIIYSQWALERTIGNLGEEIKQHSNAFANLSQRALRRCQVNALKAMIPDLEPPENPLPRGSLDLGSGYVLLTAMDNAAREVDQFEATAIRSYLVAAGDPPPDAWTPLVTRWSRVRLPNGQLARSAWKEELKSIGQLRCARRVKISCGGRTRFAEVHFYLMFKVGGARKPLAVVSMFAEHHQQLYQDSSKTYVTMQHLGNSDIRVIDIKSIQSVVMLAPDEQYAKLYKDGSEVNRFYLMEKPGLKLMEMMGVLETVIPAE
;
A
#
# COMPACT_ATOMS: atom_id res chain seq x y z
N MET A 1 -27.76 62.75 23.35
CA MET A 1 -26.79 62.82 22.23
C MET A 1 -25.42 62.43 22.76
N SER A 2 -24.51 62.00 21.86
CA SER A 2 -23.07 61.69 22.09
C SER A 2 -22.68 60.66 23.18
N SER A 3 -21.58 59.91 23.07
CA SER A 3 -21.11 59.03 21.96
C SER A 3 -19.74 58.40 22.31
N GLN A 4 -19.63 57.07 22.30
CA GLN A 4 -18.37 56.28 22.31
C GLN A 4 -17.49 56.44 23.59
N ARG A 5 -16.75 55.44 24.09
CA ARG A 5 -16.44 54.05 23.67
C ARG A 5 -16.53 53.10 24.89
N ASP A 6 -16.84 51.84 24.66
CA ASP A 6 -16.68 50.74 25.64
C ASP A 6 -15.74 49.67 25.08
N ASP A 7 -14.71 49.28 25.84
CA ASP A 7 -13.70 48.30 25.41
C ASP A 7 -14.18 46.85 25.64
N GLY A 8 -14.75 46.26 24.59
CA GLY A 8 -15.27 44.90 24.58
C GLY A 8 -14.19 43.82 24.78
N LYS A 9 -14.14 43.20 25.96
CA LYS A 9 -13.27 42.06 26.28
C LYS A 9 -13.56 40.86 25.37
N VAL A 10 -12.66 40.57 24.43
CA VAL A 10 -12.78 39.42 23.50
C VAL A 10 -12.51 38.10 24.23
N VAL A 11 -13.56 37.31 24.43
CA VAL A 11 -13.48 35.97 25.05
C VAL A 11 -12.95 34.95 24.05
N CYS A 12 -11.67 34.58 24.16
CA CYS A 12 -11.03 33.60 23.28
C CYS A 12 -11.48 32.15 23.58
N LYS A 13 -12.52 31.67 22.89
CA LYS A 13 -12.99 30.28 22.95
C LYS A 13 -12.08 29.33 22.13
N CYS A 14 -10.97 28.89 22.71
CA CYS A 14 -10.18 27.79 22.15
C CYS A 14 -10.99 26.48 22.19
N HIS A 15 -11.49 26.02 21.04
CA HIS A 15 -12.09 24.69 20.87
C HIS A 15 -11.14 23.79 20.09
N HIS A 16 -10.45 22.87 20.77
CA HIS A 16 -9.89 21.70 20.09
C HIS A 16 -11.04 20.77 19.74
N LYS A 17 -11.27 20.54 18.43
CA LYS A 17 -12.33 19.65 17.94
C LYS A 17 -11.77 18.24 17.79
N CYS A 18 -12.39 17.26 18.44
CA CYS A 18 -12.26 15.87 18.05
C CYS A 18 -13.04 15.63 16.74
N GLY A 19 -12.65 14.61 15.95
CA GLY A 19 -13.39 14.23 14.74
C GLY A 19 -14.83 13.82 15.04
N GLY A 20 -15.77 14.31 14.24
CA GLY A 20 -17.19 14.05 14.39
C GLY A 20 -18.01 14.81 13.35
N LEU A 21 -19.32 14.52 13.31
CA LEU A 21 -20.29 15.36 12.62
C LEU A 21 -20.55 16.61 13.47
N ASP A 22 -20.61 17.78 12.84
CA ASP A 22 -21.09 18.99 13.49
C ASP A 22 -22.63 19.09 13.47
N GLY A 23 -23.16 20.14 14.12
CA GLY A 23 -24.61 20.39 14.19
C GLY A 23 -25.28 20.75 12.86
N GLU A 24 -24.54 20.85 11.76
CA GLU A 24 -25.07 21.00 10.40
C GLU A 24 -24.97 19.68 9.60
N GLY A 25 -24.53 18.59 10.24
CA GLY A 25 -24.38 17.28 9.62
C GLY A 25 -23.14 17.13 8.74
N LYS A 26 -22.22 18.11 8.75
CA LYS A 26 -21.00 18.12 7.94
C LYS A 26 -19.91 17.28 8.60
N PHE A 27 -19.16 16.55 7.78
CA PHE A 27 -18.04 15.73 8.24
C PHE A 27 -16.78 16.61 8.35
N VAL A 28 -16.31 16.89 9.58
CA VAL A 28 -15.08 17.66 9.78
C VAL A 28 -13.87 16.78 9.47
N ALA A 29 -13.42 16.83 8.21
CA ALA A 29 -12.22 16.13 7.77
C ALA A 29 -10.96 16.90 8.21
N PHE A 30 -10.10 16.25 8.99
CA PHE A 30 -8.79 16.80 9.33
C PHE A 30 -7.81 16.61 8.18
N SER A 31 -7.42 17.72 7.55
CA SER A 31 -6.16 17.78 6.81
C SER A 31 -5.01 17.76 7.81
N THR A 32 -3.98 16.96 7.56
CA THR A 32 -2.70 17.00 8.30
C THR A 32 -1.86 18.22 7.91
N ARG A 33 -2.43 19.43 8.04
CA ARG A 33 -1.66 20.68 8.07
C ARG A 33 -1.10 20.87 9.48
N SER A 34 0.21 20.77 9.61
CA SER A 34 0.94 21.20 10.79
C SER A 34 0.64 22.67 11.09
N LEU A 35 0.26 22.96 12.33
CA LEU A 35 0.06 24.34 12.80
C LEU A 35 1.39 25.10 12.81
N ASN A 36 1.66 25.85 11.73
CA ASN A 36 2.68 26.89 11.69
C ASN A 36 2.27 28.02 12.65
N ARG A 37 2.58 27.89 13.94
CA ARG A 37 2.70 29.04 14.83
C ARG A 37 4.08 29.64 14.62
N ARG A 38 4.13 30.84 14.02
CA ARG A 38 5.23 31.76 14.33
C ARG A 38 5.16 32.05 15.82
N VAL A 39 6.31 31.97 16.48
CA VAL A 39 6.53 32.70 17.73
C VAL A 39 7.21 33.98 17.29
N ASP A 40 6.41 35.03 17.08
CA ASP A 40 6.97 36.36 16.84
C ASP A 40 7.59 36.82 18.16
N ALA A 41 8.88 37.14 18.14
CA ALA A 41 9.68 37.43 19.31
C ALA A 41 10.05 38.91 19.33
N GLU A 42 9.59 39.66 20.33
CA GLU A 42 10.03 41.05 20.52
C GLU A 42 9.92 41.50 21.99
N SER A 43 11.02 42.05 22.52
CA SER A 43 11.18 42.63 23.88
C SER A 43 10.95 41.66 25.07
N ILE A 44 11.85 41.50 26.06
CA ILE A 44 12.53 42.53 26.88
C ILE A 44 13.92 42.04 27.34
N THR A 45 14.83 43.01 27.54
CA THR A 45 16.23 42.98 28.01
C THR A 45 16.78 41.76 28.78
N PRO A 46 17.98 41.24 28.43
CA PRO A 46 18.79 40.40 29.31
C PRO A 46 19.69 41.23 30.25
N THR A 47 19.73 40.91 31.55
CA THR A 47 20.61 41.56 32.54
C THR A 47 21.57 40.57 33.21
N GLY A 48 22.86 40.71 32.91
CA GLY A 48 23.97 40.41 33.85
C GLY A 48 24.47 38.96 33.96
N SER A 49 25.81 38.83 33.96
CA SER A 49 26.64 37.75 34.52
C SER A 49 26.33 36.30 34.08
N ALA A 50 27.18 35.57 33.37
CA ALA A 50 28.62 35.45 33.61
C ALA A 50 29.38 34.93 32.36
N PHE A 51 30.48 35.59 32.00
CA PHE A 51 31.44 35.07 31.01
C PHE A 51 32.84 35.59 31.35
N ALA A 52 33.69 34.74 31.93
CA ALA A 52 35.06 35.11 32.30
C ALA A 52 35.99 33.89 32.41
N THR A 53 36.76 33.65 31.35
CA THR A 53 38.19 33.28 31.39
C THR A 53 38.77 33.63 30.02
N PHE A 54 39.99 34.16 29.97
CA PHE A 54 40.52 34.92 28.82
C PHE A 54 41.80 34.28 28.26
N LEU A 55 42.21 34.70 27.06
CA LEU A 55 43.47 34.29 26.41
C LEU A 55 44.67 35.07 26.97
N ALA A 56 45.80 34.39 27.25
CA ALA A 56 47.17 34.94 27.15
C ALA A 56 48.26 33.87 27.43
N SER A 57 49.50 34.18 27.00
CA SER A 57 50.77 33.49 27.31
C SER A 57 51.01 32.11 26.65
N ALA A 58 52.17 31.82 26.07
CA ALA A 58 53.32 32.67 25.72
C ALA A 58 54.13 32.02 24.57
N ALA A 59 55.10 32.74 23.98
CA ALA A 59 55.97 32.21 22.92
C ALA A 59 57.45 32.44 23.24
N SER A 60 58.28 31.39 23.09
CA SER A 60 59.73 31.50 22.88
C SER A 60 60.36 30.14 22.50
N ALA A 61 60.89 30.04 21.27
CA ALA A 61 62.04 29.25 20.85
C ALA A 61 62.25 29.49 19.35
N ALA A 62 63.50 29.56 18.88
CA ALA A 62 63.83 29.89 17.49
C ALA A 62 65.02 29.09 16.98
N GLN A 63 65.26 29.16 15.65
CA GLN A 63 66.35 28.50 14.92
C GLN A 63 66.15 26.97 14.80
N GLN A 64 66.47 26.28 13.70
CA GLN A 64 67.37 26.59 12.58
C GLN A 64 66.79 26.19 11.20
N SER A 65 67.44 26.71 10.16
CA SER A 65 67.45 26.23 8.76
C SER A 65 68.95 26.07 8.35
N PRO A 66 69.36 25.62 7.14
CA PRO A 66 68.61 25.36 5.90
C PRO A 66 69.08 24.06 5.18
N GLN A 67 69.09 24.07 3.84
CA GLN A 67 69.74 23.14 2.88
C GLN A 67 69.00 21.81 2.56
N SER A 68 69.15 21.22 1.37
CA SER A 68 69.51 21.76 0.02
C SER A 68 69.26 20.70 -1.07
N GLY A 69 69.30 21.11 -2.34
CA GLY A 69 69.36 20.21 -3.51
C GLY A 69 67.99 19.81 -4.09
N SER A 70 67.73 19.80 -5.40
CA SER A 70 68.49 19.30 -6.58
C SER A 70 68.40 17.77 -6.75
N SER A 71 68.08 17.21 -7.92
CA SER A 71 67.70 17.81 -9.22
C SER A 71 67.39 16.71 -10.23
N ASN A 72 66.56 17.00 -11.26
CA ASN A 72 66.54 16.33 -12.58
C ASN A 72 66.15 14.82 -12.56
N SER A 73 65.84 14.13 -13.65
CA SER A 73 65.31 14.46 -15.00
C SER A 73 64.80 13.15 -15.63
N GLY A 74 63.86 13.11 -16.57
CA GLY A 74 63.10 14.18 -17.23
C GLY A 74 62.21 13.61 -18.36
N LEU A 75 61.68 14.51 -19.21
CA LEU A 75 61.24 14.41 -20.62
C LEU A 75 60.68 13.05 -21.14
N HIS A 76 59.57 13.01 -21.89
CA HIS A 76 59.14 13.92 -22.96
C HIS A 76 57.69 14.42 -22.75
N SER A 77 57.40 15.72 -22.72
CA SER A 77 57.33 16.70 -23.83
C SER A 77 56.12 16.47 -24.76
N LEU A 78 54.99 17.19 -24.65
CA LEU A 78 54.71 18.63 -24.90
C LEU A 78 54.05 18.91 -26.27
N LYS A 79 52.84 19.48 -26.23
CA LYS A 79 52.51 20.75 -26.90
C LYS A 79 51.29 21.41 -26.22
N ARG A 80 51.15 22.73 -26.36
CA ARG A 80 50.26 23.61 -25.55
C ARG A 80 49.31 24.43 -26.44
N ARG A 81 48.16 24.85 -25.87
CA ARG A 81 47.61 26.24 -25.79
C ARG A 81 46.28 26.16 -25.01
N ILE A 82 46.08 26.77 -23.84
CA ILE A 82 46.08 28.20 -23.42
C ILE A 82 44.76 28.92 -23.79
N VAL A 83 43.84 29.02 -22.79
CA VAL A 83 43.24 30.24 -22.18
C VAL A 83 42.62 31.29 -23.13
N PRO A 84 41.39 31.86 -22.89
CA PRO A 84 40.93 32.38 -21.58
C PRO A 84 39.50 32.08 -21.11
N ASP A 85 39.24 32.55 -19.88
CA ASP A 85 37.97 32.60 -19.12
C ASP A 85 37.24 33.96 -19.34
N VAL A 86 35.90 33.98 -19.19
CA VAL A 86 35.06 35.19 -19.13
C VAL A 86 33.88 34.98 -18.17
N GLY A 87 33.77 35.82 -17.14
CA GLY A 87 32.86 35.62 -16.00
C GLY A 87 31.41 36.11 -16.14
N HIS A 88 30.67 35.97 -15.05
CA HIS A 88 29.24 36.32 -14.93
C HIS A 88 28.92 37.82 -15.09
N THR A 89 27.72 38.12 -15.60
CA THR A 89 26.69 38.83 -14.80
C THR A 89 25.31 38.85 -15.47
N THR A 90 24.23 38.58 -14.71
CA THR A 90 22.89 39.10 -15.02
C THR A 90 22.02 39.13 -13.76
N ARG A 91 21.17 40.15 -13.63
CA ARG A 91 20.48 40.49 -12.36
C ARG A 91 19.33 39.52 -12.05
N ARG A 92 19.36 38.87 -10.88
CA ARG A 92 18.15 38.32 -10.25
C ARG A 92 17.32 39.45 -9.63
N ARG A 93 16.14 39.75 -10.17
CA ARG A 93 15.10 40.48 -9.41
C ARG A 93 14.57 39.54 -8.31
N ARG A 94 14.40 40.06 -7.08
CA ARG A 94 13.52 39.40 -6.09
C ARG A 94 12.08 39.49 -6.61
N ILE A 95 11.34 38.39 -6.48
CA ILE A 95 9.87 38.36 -6.53
C ILE A 95 9.46 37.48 -5.34
N ASP A 96 8.63 38.04 -4.46
CA ASP A 96 8.18 37.33 -3.27
C ASP A 96 7.28 36.14 -3.65
N SER A 97 7.68 34.95 -3.20
CA SER A 97 7.09 33.66 -3.59
C SER A 97 6.57 32.89 -2.36
N GLY A 98 6.10 33.63 -1.34
CA GLY A 98 5.69 33.12 -0.03
C GLY A 98 4.47 32.19 0.00
N ASN A 99 3.78 31.95 -1.12
CA ASN A 99 2.51 31.20 -1.17
C ASN A 99 2.46 30.03 -2.18
N VAL A 100 3.61 29.58 -2.71
CA VAL A 100 3.64 28.48 -3.71
C VAL A 100 4.28 27.17 -3.16
N LEU A 101 5.03 27.25 -2.06
CA LEU A 101 5.87 26.13 -1.57
C LEU A 101 5.16 25.06 -0.71
N GLU A 102 3.95 25.31 -0.20
CA GLU A 102 3.16 24.27 0.51
C GLU A 102 2.61 23.19 -0.44
N GLY A 103 2.35 23.53 -1.72
CA GLY A 103 1.71 22.61 -2.67
C GLY A 103 2.61 21.50 -3.23
N ALA A 104 3.93 21.67 -3.18
CA ALA A 104 4.88 20.79 -3.87
C ALA A 104 5.36 19.57 -3.07
N ASN A 105 5.29 19.61 -1.73
CA ASN A 105 5.98 18.66 -0.85
C ASN A 105 5.25 17.33 -0.57
N LEU A 106 4.12 17.06 -1.24
CA LEU A 106 3.26 15.90 -1.00
C LEU A 106 3.44 14.73 -1.99
N ALA A 107 4.24 14.86 -3.05
CA ALA A 107 4.04 14.11 -4.29
C ALA A 107 5.03 12.96 -4.64
N VAL A 108 5.90 12.47 -3.74
CA VAL A 108 7.04 11.58 -4.12
C VAL A 108 7.33 10.42 -3.14
N ARG A 109 7.35 9.14 -3.63
CA ARG A 109 8.28 7.99 -3.33
C ARG A 109 7.78 6.56 -3.76
N TRP A 110 8.06 6.12 -5.01
CA TRP A 110 8.89 4.96 -5.53
C TRP A 110 8.84 3.53 -4.88
N VAL A 111 9.03 2.32 -5.54
CA VAL A 111 9.08 1.82 -6.97
C VAL A 111 8.90 0.24 -7.15
N ARG A 112 9.25 -0.42 -8.31
CA ARG A 112 8.62 -1.61 -9.03
C ARG A 112 9.53 -2.80 -9.51
N ASN A 113 8.95 -4.03 -9.63
CA ASN A 113 9.33 -5.29 -10.38
C ASN A 113 10.32 -6.30 -9.67
N VAL A 114 10.20 -7.64 -9.51
CA VAL A 114 9.45 -8.88 -10.01
C VAL A 114 9.81 -10.12 -9.10
N ARG A 115 9.31 -11.39 -9.00
CA ARG A 115 8.11 -12.31 -9.22
C ARG A 115 8.44 -13.61 -8.40
N CYS A 116 7.45 -14.44 -7.99
CA CYS A 116 7.58 -15.92 -8.01
C CYS A 116 6.21 -16.65 -7.95
N GLU A 117 6.20 -18.00 -7.87
CA GLU A 117 5.02 -18.87 -8.05
C GLU A 117 4.45 -19.45 -6.73
N ALA A 118 3.16 -19.21 -6.45
CA ALA A 118 2.42 -19.83 -5.34
C ALA A 118 0.89 -19.90 -5.59
N TYR A 119 0.17 -20.68 -4.77
CA TYR A 119 -1.24 -21.05 -4.94
C TYR A 119 -2.18 -20.19 -4.06
N GLY A 120 -2.58 -19.01 -4.56
CA GLY A 120 -3.30 -17.99 -3.79
C GLY A 120 -4.83 -18.06 -3.75
N LEU A 121 -5.43 -19.14 -3.20
CA LEU A 121 -6.87 -19.19 -2.85
C LEU A 121 -7.18 -20.32 -1.82
N ILE A 122 -6.78 -20.10 -0.56
CA ILE A 122 -6.74 -21.17 0.46
C ILE A 122 -8.11 -21.73 0.91
N LEU A 123 -8.08 -23.02 1.28
CA LEU A 123 -9.17 -23.79 1.87
C LEU A 123 -9.54 -23.32 3.29
N VAL A 124 -10.49 -22.38 3.41
CA VAL A 124 -11.10 -22.01 4.69
C VAL A 124 -12.18 -23.03 5.09
N ILE A 125 -11.81 -24.04 5.90
CA ILE A 125 -12.76 -24.96 6.55
C ILE A 125 -13.54 -24.21 7.63
N LYS A 126 -14.88 -24.28 7.59
CA LYS A 126 -15.77 -23.60 8.53
C LYS A 126 -15.60 -24.25 9.92
N PRO A 127 -15.32 -23.48 10.99
CA PRO A 127 -15.47 -24.00 12.34
C PRO A 127 -16.96 -24.19 12.68
N PRO A 128 -17.31 -24.99 13.71
CA PRO A 128 -18.65 -25.04 14.26
C PRO A 128 -18.96 -23.74 15.02
N ILE A 129 -19.27 -22.70 14.26
CA ILE A 129 -20.09 -21.57 14.67
C ILE A 129 -21.46 -21.83 14.05
N GLU A 130 -22.53 -21.71 14.84
CA GLU A 130 -23.88 -22.14 14.45
C GLU A 130 -24.28 -21.61 13.06
N PRO A 131 -24.94 -22.44 12.23
CA PRO A 131 -25.28 -22.05 10.88
C PRO A 131 -26.44 -21.06 10.88
N PHE A 132 -26.13 -19.76 10.89
CA PHE A 132 -27.02 -18.78 10.29
C PHE A 132 -27.10 -19.02 8.79
N TYR A 133 -27.97 -19.95 8.41
CA TYR A 133 -28.52 -20.04 7.07
C TYR A 133 -29.11 -18.68 6.69
N LEU A 134 -28.67 -18.17 5.54
CA LEU A 134 -29.56 -17.38 4.69
C LEU A 134 -30.51 -18.40 4.04
N PRO A 135 -31.84 -18.20 4.09
CA PRO A 135 -32.72 -18.84 3.11
C PRO A 135 -32.29 -18.39 1.72
N PRO A 136 -32.31 -19.26 0.69
CA PRO A 136 -32.42 -18.79 -0.68
C PRO A 136 -33.76 -18.08 -0.87
N ASP A 137 -33.83 -17.26 -1.91
CA ASP A 137 -35.04 -16.73 -2.55
C ASP A 137 -36.06 -16.01 -1.65
N MET A 138 -36.00 -14.68 -1.69
CA MET A 138 -37.19 -13.83 -1.79
C MET A 138 -36.85 -12.77 -2.84
N ASP A 139 -37.72 -12.56 -3.82
CA ASP A 139 -37.48 -11.61 -4.91
C ASP A 139 -37.19 -10.20 -4.40
N GLY A 140 -36.35 -9.47 -5.14
CA GLY A 140 -36.22 -8.03 -4.94
C GLY A 140 -37.58 -7.36 -5.12
N PRO A 141 -38.00 -6.44 -4.23
CA PRO A 141 -39.34 -5.90 -4.27
C PRO A 141 -39.59 -5.20 -5.61
N GLU A 142 -40.64 -5.62 -6.31
CA GLU A 142 -41.25 -4.77 -7.34
C GLU A 142 -41.62 -3.44 -6.68
N LEU A 143 -41.14 -2.34 -7.26
CA LEU A 143 -41.46 -1.00 -6.77
C LEU A 143 -42.88 -0.66 -7.23
N ASP A 144 -43.86 -1.02 -6.40
CA ASP A 144 -45.28 -0.75 -6.64
C ASP A 144 -45.52 0.75 -6.90
N GLY A 145 -46.39 1.03 -7.86
CA GLY A 145 -46.36 2.22 -8.72
C GLY A 145 -46.93 3.50 -8.10
N THR A 146 -46.44 3.92 -6.93
CA THR A 146 -46.79 5.22 -6.30
C THR A 146 -45.56 5.95 -5.73
N GLU A 147 -44.68 6.47 -6.61
CA GLU A 147 -43.52 7.25 -6.19
C GLU A 147 -43.89 8.63 -5.57
N GLU A 148 -44.13 8.67 -4.26
CA GLU A 148 -43.89 9.90 -3.49
C GLU A 148 -42.39 10.20 -3.50
N MET A 149 -41.96 11.23 -4.26
CA MET A 149 -40.55 11.62 -4.32
C MET A 149 -39.98 11.93 -2.91
N PRO A 150 -38.82 11.35 -2.52
CA PRO A 150 -38.25 11.58 -1.21
C PRO A 150 -37.95 13.06 -0.94
N VAL A 151 -38.44 13.54 0.21
CA VAL A 151 -38.37 14.94 0.68
C VAL A 151 -36.92 15.41 0.92
N ILE A 152 -35.97 14.49 1.06
CA ILE A 152 -34.56 14.78 1.33
C ILE A 152 -33.78 14.92 0.00
N PRO A 153 -33.25 16.12 -0.35
CA PRO A 153 -32.62 16.35 -1.66
C PRO A 153 -31.44 15.43 -1.96
N ASP A 154 -30.57 15.17 -0.98
CA ASP A 154 -29.40 14.30 -1.16
C ASP A 154 -29.78 12.83 -1.44
N ILE A 155 -30.89 12.35 -0.87
CA ILE A 155 -31.43 11.01 -1.18
C ILE A 155 -31.99 10.99 -2.60
N ASN A 156 -32.82 11.97 -2.95
CA ASN A 156 -33.45 12.12 -4.26
C ASN A 156 -32.38 12.20 -5.38
N ILE A 157 -31.28 12.93 -5.15
CA ILE A 157 -30.12 13.01 -6.05
C ILE A 157 -29.44 11.63 -6.21
N SER A 158 -29.11 10.93 -5.12
CA SER A 158 -28.46 9.61 -5.23
C SER A 158 -29.37 8.55 -5.85
N LEU A 159 -30.68 8.56 -5.60
CA LEU A 159 -31.64 7.68 -6.30
C LEU A 159 -31.69 7.98 -7.80
N LYS A 160 -31.69 9.25 -8.22
CA LYS A 160 -31.63 9.61 -9.65
C LYS A 160 -30.32 9.18 -10.33
N PHE A 161 -29.18 9.22 -9.62
CA PHE A 161 -27.93 8.62 -10.11
C PHE A 161 -27.98 7.08 -10.18
N ILE A 162 -28.69 6.41 -9.25
CA ILE A 162 -28.90 4.95 -9.27
C ILE A 162 -29.80 4.55 -10.45
N ALA A 163 -30.91 5.24 -10.67
CA ALA A 163 -31.82 4.99 -11.80
C ALA A 163 -31.10 5.18 -13.16
N ALA A 164 -30.30 6.25 -13.30
CA ALA A 164 -29.47 6.46 -14.49
C ALA A 164 -28.38 5.38 -14.68
N LEU A 165 -27.93 4.74 -13.60
CA LEU A 165 -27.01 3.60 -13.67
C LEU A 165 -27.75 2.29 -14.05
N GLN A 166 -28.99 2.14 -13.59
CA GLN A 166 -29.90 1.04 -13.95
C GLN A 166 -30.35 1.11 -15.42
N SER A 167 -30.50 2.30 -16.01
CA SER A 167 -30.75 2.48 -17.46
C SER A 167 -29.49 2.39 -18.33
N ALA A 168 -28.28 2.53 -17.77
CA ALA A 168 -27.01 2.64 -18.51
C ALA A 168 -26.78 1.64 -19.66
N ALA A 169 -26.42 2.17 -20.84
CA ALA A 169 -26.11 1.41 -22.07
C ALA A 169 -24.92 2.05 -22.83
N LEU A 170 -24.23 1.30 -23.70
CA LEU A 170 -23.05 1.82 -24.42
C LEU A 170 -23.41 2.87 -25.48
N ASN A 171 -24.60 2.76 -26.07
CA ASN A 171 -25.14 3.77 -26.99
C ASN A 171 -26.23 4.56 -26.25
N SER A 172 -25.84 5.69 -25.63
CA SER A 172 -26.75 6.52 -24.82
C SER A 172 -26.50 8.02 -25.01
N SER A 173 -27.52 8.82 -24.72
CA SER A 173 -27.46 10.29 -24.64
C SER A 173 -26.74 10.81 -23.40
N ASP A 174 -26.72 10.02 -22.32
CA ASP A 174 -26.43 10.51 -20.98
C ASP A 174 -24.93 10.47 -20.68
N GLU A 175 -24.26 9.40 -21.11
CA GLU A 175 -22.81 9.27 -21.15
C GLU A 175 -22.41 8.78 -22.55
N PRO A 176 -22.44 9.66 -23.58
CA PRO A 176 -22.15 9.27 -24.94
C PRO A 176 -20.68 8.88 -25.11
N LEU A 177 -20.48 7.84 -25.92
CA LEU A 177 -19.19 7.40 -26.46
C LEU A 177 -18.98 7.97 -27.87
N ASP A 178 -17.71 8.11 -28.25
CA ASP A 178 -17.34 8.39 -29.64
C ASP A 178 -17.69 7.19 -30.55
N PRO A 179 -18.18 7.39 -31.80
CA PRO A 179 -18.59 6.30 -32.68
C PRO A 179 -17.48 5.28 -32.99
N ASP A 180 -16.24 5.72 -33.20
CA ASP A 180 -15.12 4.82 -33.51
C ASP A 180 -14.75 4.00 -32.27
N LEU A 181 -14.79 4.62 -31.08
CA LEU A 181 -14.60 3.93 -29.80
C LEU A 181 -15.72 2.91 -29.53
N LEU A 182 -16.98 3.27 -29.78
CA LEU A 182 -18.12 2.35 -29.63
C LEU A 182 -18.00 1.17 -30.60
N HIS A 183 -17.56 1.42 -31.83
CA HIS A 183 -17.26 0.37 -32.81
C HIS A 183 -16.13 -0.55 -32.32
N GLN A 184 -15.01 -0.02 -31.82
CA GLN A 184 -13.88 -0.81 -31.29
C GLN A 184 -14.27 -1.66 -30.07
N ILE A 185 -15.12 -1.14 -29.18
CA ILE A 185 -15.62 -1.89 -28.02
C ILE A 185 -16.48 -3.09 -28.45
N ARG A 186 -17.31 -2.92 -29.50
CA ARG A 186 -18.16 -3.98 -30.05
C ARG A 186 -17.41 -4.95 -30.96
N ASN A 187 -16.40 -4.48 -31.69
CA ASN A 187 -15.67 -5.23 -32.72
C ASN A 187 -14.16 -5.27 -32.39
N PRO A 188 -13.73 -6.11 -31.41
CA PRO A 188 -12.33 -6.24 -31.04
C PRO A 188 -11.47 -6.77 -32.20
N ALA A 189 -10.25 -6.25 -32.35
CA ALA A 189 -9.33 -6.69 -33.38
C ALA A 189 -8.85 -8.13 -33.15
N THR A 190 -9.18 -9.03 -34.08
CA THR A 190 -8.89 -10.48 -34.06
C THR A 190 -7.49 -10.85 -34.57
N LYS A 191 -6.51 -9.97 -34.38
CA LYS A 191 -5.10 -10.19 -34.76
C LYS A 191 -4.16 -9.65 -33.69
N ILE A 192 -3.06 -10.36 -33.49
CA ILE A 192 -1.92 -9.90 -32.67
C ILE A 192 -1.45 -8.58 -33.26
N LEU A 193 -1.17 -7.59 -32.41
CA LEU A 193 -0.73 -6.29 -32.89
C LEU A 193 0.75 -6.34 -33.28
N ASN A 194 1.04 -6.07 -34.56
CA ASN A 194 2.37 -5.79 -35.05
C ASN A 194 2.45 -4.32 -35.50
N VAL A 195 3.63 -3.71 -35.41
CA VAL A 195 3.93 -2.39 -36.00
C VAL A 195 4.98 -2.63 -37.07
N GLU A 196 4.48 -2.87 -38.29
CA GLU A 196 5.29 -3.35 -39.43
C GLU A 196 6.18 -2.26 -40.03
N ASP A 197 5.76 -0.99 -39.95
CA ASP A 197 6.57 0.14 -40.39
C ASP A 197 7.70 0.43 -39.36
N PRO A 198 8.99 0.37 -39.75
CA PRO A 198 10.11 0.57 -38.83
C PRO A 198 10.22 1.99 -38.26
N ASP A 199 9.73 3.01 -38.98
CA ASP A 199 9.74 4.41 -38.53
C ASP A 199 8.66 4.67 -37.48
N ASP A 200 7.47 4.08 -37.64
CA ASP A 200 6.42 4.10 -36.61
C ASP A 200 6.85 3.32 -35.37
N ARG A 201 7.50 2.16 -35.53
CA ARG A 201 8.08 1.40 -34.41
C ARG A 201 9.14 2.21 -33.68
N LEU A 202 10.11 2.79 -34.39
CA LEU A 202 11.14 3.67 -33.83
C LEU A 202 10.52 4.89 -33.13
N SER A 203 9.45 5.47 -33.67
CA SER A 203 8.71 6.57 -33.06
C SER A 203 8.09 6.17 -31.72
N ILE A 204 7.49 4.98 -31.63
CA ILE A 204 6.94 4.41 -30.40
C ILE A 204 8.05 4.18 -29.37
N ASP A 205 9.16 3.58 -29.77
CA ASP A 205 10.28 3.31 -28.85
C ASP A 205 10.90 4.61 -28.29
N ILE A 206 11.05 5.65 -29.12
CA ILE A 206 11.45 7.00 -28.69
C ILE A 206 10.40 7.61 -27.74
N PHE A 207 9.10 7.45 -28.04
CA PHE A 207 8.01 7.95 -27.19
C PHE A 207 7.96 7.24 -25.83
N LEU A 208 8.33 5.96 -25.75
CA LEU A 208 8.44 5.20 -24.50
C LEU A 208 9.70 5.58 -23.71
N ALA A 209 10.85 5.69 -24.37
CA ALA A 209 12.10 6.10 -23.76
C ALA A 209 12.02 7.53 -23.17
N ILE A 210 11.41 8.46 -23.90
CA ILE A 210 11.15 9.85 -23.46
C ILE A 210 9.84 9.89 -22.65
N GLY A 211 9.65 8.90 -21.77
CA GLY A 211 8.49 8.75 -20.89
C GLY A 211 8.29 9.95 -19.95
N ASN A 212 9.38 10.55 -19.47
CA ASN A 212 9.37 11.68 -18.52
C ASN A 212 10.03 12.96 -19.04
N GLY A 213 10.45 12.99 -20.31
CA GLY A 213 10.96 14.20 -20.97
C GLY A 213 9.83 15.10 -21.51
N SER A 214 10.21 16.24 -22.10
CA SER A 214 9.28 17.16 -22.74
C SER A 214 9.03 16.80 -24.21
N GLU A 215 8.00 17.40 -24.82
CA GLU A 215 7.79 17.33 -26.27
C GLU A 215 8.97 17.93 -27.05
N ALA A 216 9.65 18.94 -26.49
CA ALA A 216 10.90 19.46 -27.05
C ALA A 216 12.01 18.40 -27.00
N SER A 217 12.12 17.59 -25.94
CA SER A 217 13.08 16.47 -25.88
C SER A 217 12.82 15.44 -26.98
N TYR A 218 11.56 15.05 -27.20
CA TYR A 218 11.17 14.16 -28.30
C TYR A 218 11.51 14.77 -29.67
N THR A 219 11.16 16.04 -29.86
CA THR A 219 11.44 16.78 -31.10
C THR A 219 12.94 16.93 -31.37
N SER A 220 13.77 17.11 -30.34
CA SER A 220 15.23 17.15 -30.46
C SER A 220 15.85 15.80 -30.83
N VAL A 221 15.36 14.69 -30.26
CA VAL A 221 15.83 13.34 -30.62
C VAL A 221 15.41 13.00 -32.06
N ARG A 222 14.15 13.28 -32.43
CA ARG A 222 13.66 13.17 -33.81
C ARG A 222 14.54 13.98 -34.78
N ALA A 223 14.83 15.24 -34.46
CA ALA A 223 15.68 16.09 -35.30
C ALA A 223 17.14 15.61 -35.36
N ALA A 224 17.67 14.98 -34.32
CA ALA A 224 19.00 14.37 -34.35
C ALA A 224 19.07 13.16 -35.28
N ILE A 225 18.05 12.29 -35.26
CA ILE A 225 17.93 11.14 -36.17
C ILE A 225 17.79 11.61 -37.61
N LEU A 226 16.88 12.54 -37.91
CA LEU A 226 16.65 13.03 -39.27
C LEU A 226 17.82 13.85 -39.86
N ARG A 227 18.76 14.34 -39.03
CA ARG A 227 20.03 14.91 -39.52
C ARG A 227 21.06 13.85 -39.89
N ARG A 228 20.91 12.61 -39.43
CA ARG A 228 21.80 11.49 -39.72
C ARG A 228 21.25 10.58 -40.83
N ASN A 229 19.93 10.40 -40.86
CA ASN A 229 19.16 9.62 -41.82
C ASN A 229 17.92 10.44 -42.25
N PRO A 230 18.05 11.37 -43.23
CA PRO A 230 16.94 12.21 -43.69
C PRO A 230 15.80 11.44 -44.36
N GLU A 231 16.05 10.20 -44.79
CA GLU A 231 15.11 9.30 -45.44
C GLU A 231 14.09 8.66 -44.48
N TYR A 232 14.38 8.67 -43.17
CA TYR A 232 13.50 8.16 -42.12
C TYR A 232 12.27 9.06 -41.94
N LYS A 233 11.11 8.45 -41.69
CA LYS A 233 9.80 9.11 -41.58
C LYS A 233 9.34 9.35 -40.14
N VAL A 234 10.15 9.02 -39.13
CA VAL A 234 9.93 9.19 -37.67
C VAL A 234 8.87 10.25 -37.36
N LEU A 235 7.77 9.84 -36.72
CA LEU A 235 6.60 10.65 -36.45
C LEU A 235 6.90 11.86 -35.55
N THR A 236 6.12 12.92 -35.70
CA THR A 236 6.09 14.04 -34.73
C THR A 236 5.42 13.60 -33.43
N TYR A 237 5.64 14.32 -32.32
CA TYR A 237 5.08 13.97 -31.01
C TYR A 237 3.54 13.87 -31.05
N TYR A 238 2.88 14.78 -31.78
CA TYR A 238 1.44 14.71 -32.06
C TYR A 238 1.04 13.44 -32.82
N LYS A 239 1.75 13.12 -33.93
CA LYS A 239 1.45 11.93 -34.74
C LYS A 239 1.64 10.62 -33.96
N VAL A 240 2.71 10.48 -33.17
CA VAL A 240 2.91 9.26 -32.36
C VAL A 240 1.93 9.17 -31.19
N LYS A 241 1.52 10.29 -30.57
CA LYS A 241 0.41 10.27 -29.58
C LYS A 241 -0.90 9.82 -30.22
N ARG A 242 -1.18 10.25 -31.46
CA ARG A 242 -2.36 9.78 -32.21
C ARG A 242 -2.23 8.29 -32.51
N LEU A 243 -1.13 7.83 -33.13
CA LEU A 243 -0.88 6.41 -33.41
C LEU A 243 -1.06 5.54 -32.16
N VAL A 244 -0.47 5.93 -31.02
CA VAL A 244 -0.63 5.18 -29.75
C VAL A 244 -2.08 5.19 -29.25
N SER A 245 -2.86 6.24 -29.49
CA SER A 245 -4.30 6.29 -29.19
C SER A 245 -5.07 5.33 -30.11
N ASP A 246 -4.85 5.43 -31.41
CA ASP A 246 -5.54 4.67 -32.47
C ASP A 246 -5.23 3.16 -32.34
N LEU A 247 -3.99 2.79 -31.99
CA LEU A 247 -3.55 1.41 -31.72
C LEU A 247 -4.14 0.79 -30.45
N THR A 248 -4.49 1.59 -29.45
CA THR A 248 -4.93 1.11 -28.12
C THR A 248 -6.44 1.25 -27.88
N GLY A 249 -7.13 2.12 -28.61
CA GLY A 249 -8.51 2.54 -28.31
C GLY A 249 -8.64 3.33 -27.00
N VAL A 250 -7.53 3.71 -26.35
CA VAL A 250 -7.55 4.33 -25.03
C VAL A 250 -7.50 5.86 -25.15
N VAL A 251 -8.68 6.47 -25.03
CA VAL A 251 -8.90 7.93 -25.03
C VAL A 251 -9.33 8.45 -23.65
N ALA A 252 -9.40 9.77 -23.50
CA ALA A 252 -9.99 10.43 -22.33
C ALA A 252 -11.42 10.91 -22.65
N LEU A 253 -12.38 10.50 -21.81
CA LEU A 253 -13.73 11.06 -21.78
C LEU A 253 -13.72 12.28 -20.86
N GLU A 254 -13.71 13.46 -21.45
CA GLU A 254 -13.71 14.73 -20.71
C GLU A 254 -15.15 15.17 -20.40
N ARG A 255 -15.48 15.33 -19.11
CA ARG A 255 -16.77 15.82 -18.63
C ARG A 255 -16.60 17.14 -17.89
N ASP A 256 -17.55 18.06 -18.02
CA ASP A 256 -17.48 19.37 -17.38
C ASP A 256 -17.65 19.25 -15.86
N MET A 257 -17.06 20.17 -15.09
CA MET A 257 -17.22 20.24 -13.63
C MET A 257 -17.31 21.67 -13.13
N CYS A 258 -17.89 21.83 -11.94
CA CYS A 258 -17.86 23.10 -11.21
C CYS A 258 -16.40 23.55 -10.97
N ILE A 259 -16.11 24.84 -11.16
CA ILE A 259 -14.77 25.42 -10.93
C ILE A 259 -14.24 25.16 -9.50
N ASN A 260 -15.15 25.15 -8.52
CA ASN A 260 -14.90 24.86 -7.10
C ASN A 260 -15.01 23.36 -6.75
N SER A 261 -14.89 22.47 -7.74
CA SER A 261 -14.95 21.00 -7.61
C SER A 261 -16.22 20.43 -6.98
N CYS A 262 -17.30 21.20 -6.84
CA CYS A 262 -18.46 20.78 -6.05
C CYS A 262 -19.22 19.58 -6.65
N ILE A 263 -19.40 19.59 -7.97
CA ILE A 263 -20.04 18.52 -8.78
C ILE A 263 -19.33 18.36 -10.12
N GLY A 264 -19.44 17.17 -10.71
CA GLY A 264 -19.40 16.99 -12.17
C GLY A 264 -20.78 17.28 -12.78
N TYR A 265 -20.82 17.79 -14.01
CA TYR A 265 -22.06 18.00 -14.76
C TYR A 265 -22.38 16.73 -15.56
N THR A 266 -22.86 15.71 -14.85
CA THR A 266 -23.07 14.32 -15.32
C THR A 266 -24.38 13.77 -14.75
N GLY A 267 -24.98 12.78 -15.41
CA GLY A 267 -26.25 12.17 -14.98
C GLY A 267 -27.34 13.22 -14.69
N PRO A 268 -27.98 13.23 -13.50
CA PRO A 268 -28.97 14.24 -13.11
C PRO A 268 -28.48 15.70 -13.08
N PHE A 269 -27.17 15.95 -13.21
CA PHE A 269 -26.59 17.30 -13.33
C PHE A 269 -26.16 17.67 -14.76
N LEU A 270 -26.34 16.78 -15.75
CA LEU A 270 -25.84 16.96 -17.12
C LEU A 270 -26.34 18.24 -17.80
N LEU A 271 -27.60 18.62 -17.56
CA LEU A 271 -28.25 19.80 -18.15
C LEU A 271 -28.11 21.09 -17.32
N LEU A 272 -27.39 21.07 -16.18
CA LEU A 272 -27.23 22.26 -15.35
C LEU A 272 -26.15 23.20 -15.91
N GLU A 273 -26.46 24.50 -15.90
CA GLU A 273 -25.52 25.58 -16.27
C GLU A 273 -24.89 26.26 -15.04
N ASN A 274 -25.48 26.11 -13.85
CA ASN A 274 -24.98 26.64 -12.58
C ASN A 274 -24.83 25.52 -11.55
N CYS A 275 -23.85 25.65 -10.64
CA CYS A 275 -23.64 24.65 -9.60
C CYS A 275 -24.64 24.81 -8.43
N PRO A 276 -25.48 23.80 -8.12
CA PRO A 276 -26.50 23.92 -7.06
C PRO A 276 -25.92 24.03 -5.65
N TYR A 277 -24.61 23.84 -5.47
CA TYR A 277 -23.91 23.95 -4.19
C TYR A 277 -23.08 25.24 -4.01
N CYS A 278 -22.99 26.12 -5.03
CA CYS A 278 -22.23 27.39 -4.93
C CYS A 278 -22.62 28.49 -5.92
N GLY A 279 -23.64 28.31 -6.77
CA GLY A 279 -24.11 29.31 -7.74
C GLY A 279 -23.23 29.49 -8.98
N GLU A 280 -21.93 29.22 -8.88
CA GLU A 280 -20.95 29.36 -9.97
C GLU A 280 -21.43 28.79 -11.32
N SER A 281 -21.26 29.59 -12.38
CA SER A 281 -21.47 29.17 -13.77
C SER A 281 -20.54 28.00 -14.14
N ARG A 282 -21.06 27.10 -14.98
CA ARG A 282 -20.35 26.06 -15.72
C ARG A 282 -19.47 26.60 -16.84
N TYR A 283 -19.88 27.72 -17.44
CA TYR A 283 -19.30 28.28 -18.67
C TYR A 283 -18.65 29.65 -18.43
N GLU A 284 -17.59 29.96 -19.18
CA GLU A 284 -16.90 31.26 -19.08
C GLU A 284 -17.78 32.40 -19.63
N PRO A 285 -17.78 33.59 -19.00
CA PRO A 285 -18.55 34.74 -19.47
C PRO A 285 -17.95 35.34 -20.75
N GLY A 286 -18.73 36.19 -21.42
CA GLY A 286 -18.24 37.09 -22.48
C GLY A 286 -18.02 36.49 -23.87
N HIS A 287 -18.40 35.23 -24.09
CA HIS A 287 -18.47 34.64 -25.43
C HIS A 287 -19.86 34.85 -26.05
N ALA A 288 -19.98 34.70 -27.37
CA ALA A 288 -21.29 34.71 -28.04
C ALA A 288 -22.21 33.62 -27.44
N PRO A 289 -23.54 33.81 -27.36
CA PRO A 289 -24.45 32.91 -26.62
C PRO A 289 -24.41 31.43 -27.07
N GLU A 290 -24.04 31.20 -28.33
CA GLU A 290 -23.90 29.87 -28.95
C GLU A 290 -22.60 29.13 -28.53
N VAL A 291 -21.57 29.85 -28.05
CA VAL A 291 -20.22 29.32 -27.82
C VAL A 291 -19.98 29.05 -26.33
N LYS A 292 -20.56 27.94 -25.84
CA LYS A 292 -20.51 27.53 -24.43
C LYS A 292 -19.19 26.84 -24.07
N ILE A 293 -18.16 27.62 -23.70
CA ILE A 293 -16.85 27.11 -23.24
C ILE A 293 -16.88 26.80 -21.74
N PRO A 294 -16.67 25.54 -21.30
CA PRO A 294 -16.74 25.18 -19.89
C PRO A 294 -15.47 25.55 -19.13
N ARG A 295 -15.64 26.14 -17.94
CA ARG A 295 -14.56 26.69 -17.10
C ARG A 295 -13.62 25.62 -16.54
N ARG A 296 -14.10 24.36 -16.46
CA ARG A 296 -13.32 23.23 -15.94
C ARG A 296 -13.88 21.90 -16.43
N ARG A 297 -12.97 20.92 -16.62
CA ARG A 297 -13.27 19.52 -16.96
C ARG A 297 -12.51 18.54 -16.06
N PHE A 298 -12.99 17.29 -16.04
CA PHE A 298 -12.33 16.13 -15.46
C PHE A 298 -12.34 14.95 -16.43
N SER A 299 -11.34 14.07 -16.30
CA SER A 299 -11.08 12.99 -17.25
C SER A 299 -11.53 11.64 -16.69
N THR A 300 -12.33 10.90 -17.44
CA THR A 300 -12.62 9.47 -17.22
C THR A 300 -11.94 8.64 -18.33
N PHE A 301 -11.47 7.43 -18.03
CA PHE A 301 -10.80 6.57 -19.01
C PHE A 301 -11.62 5.28 -19.22
N PRO A 302 -12.03 4.94 -20.46
CA PRO A 302 -12.82 3.75 -20.74
C PRO A 302 -12.12 2.47 -20.26
N LEU A 303 -12.87 1.58 -19.61
CA LEU A 303 -12.33 0.31 -19.12
C LEU A 303 -12.25 -0.77 -20.20
N ALA A 304 -13.21 -0.80 -21.15
CA ALA A 304 -13.28 -1.80 -22.21
C ALA A 304 -11.99 -1.96 -23.05
N PRO A 305 -11.42 -0.92 -23.70
CA PRO A 305 -10.18 -1.05 -24.47
C PRO A 305 -8.99 -1.44 -23.59
N GLN A 306 -8.95 -0.96 -22.33
CA GLN A 306 -7.93 -1.35 -21.36
C GLN A 306 -8.02 -2.83 -20.97
N LEU A 307 -9.21 -3.43 -20.94
CA LEU A 307 -9.42 -4.87 -20.72
C LEU A 307 -9.12 -5.70 -21.97
N GLN A 308 -9.62 -5.29 -23.14
CA GLN A 308 -9.41 -5.98 -24.42
C GLN A 308 -7.91 -6.11 -24.74
N ALA A 309 -7.12 -5.05 -24.51
CA ALA A 309 -5.67 -5.05 -24.73
C ALA A 309 -4.90 -6.14 -23.95
N LEU A 310 -5.45 -6.64 -22.84
CA LEU A 310 -4.82 -7.65 -21.98
C LEU A 310 -4.96 -9.09 -22.53
N TRP A 311 -5.84 -9.30 -23.52
CA TRP A 311 -6.08 -10.60 -24.17
C TRP A 311 -5.46 -10.74 -25.57
N ARG A 312 -4.95 -9.64 -26.17
CA ARG A 312 -4.44 -9.61 -27.56
C ARG A 312 -3.09 -10.32 -27.79
N THR A 313 -2.54 -10.96 -26.77
CA THR A 313 -1.33 -11.78 -26.86
C THR A 313 -1.54 -13.11 -26.14
N VAL A 314 -0.89 -14.18 -26.60
CA VAL A 314 -1.02 -15.54 -26.02
C VAL A 314 -0.69 -15.54 -24.52
N ASP A 315 0.42 -14.91 -24.13
CA ASP A 315 0.83 -14.76 -22.73
C ASP A 315 -0.13 -13.88 -21.91
N GLY A 316 -0.72 -12.86 -22.53
CA GLY A 316 -1.76 -12.02 -21.94
C GLY A 316 -2.99 -12.84 -21.60
N ALA A 317 -3.61 -13.48 -22.59
CA ALA A 317 -4.79 -14.32 -22.42
C ALA A 317 -4.54 -15.49 -21.43
N ASN A 318 -3.39 -16.16 -21.50
CA ASN A 318 -3.00 -17.18 -20.52
C ASN A 318 -2.84 -16.63 -19.09
N SER A 319 -2.44 -15.37 -18.94
CA SER A 319 -2.41 -14.68 -17.64
C SER A 319 -3.81 -14.29 -17.16
N MET A 320 -4.71 -13.90 -18.06
CA MET A 320 -6.11 -13.57 -17.77
C MET A 320 -6.91 -14.78 -17.26
N LYS A 321 -6.61 -15.98 -17.79
CA LYS A 321 -7.19 -17.27 -17.37
C LYS A 321 -6.74 -17.76 -15.98
N TYR A 322 -5.90 -17.01 -15.26
CA TYR A 322 -5.44 -17.38 -13.92
C TYR A 322 -6.60 -17.62 -12.94
N CYS A 323 -7.61 -16.73 -12.94
CA CYS A 323 -8.74 -16.82 -12.01
C CYS A 323 -9.54 -18.10 -12.26
N THR A 324 -9.99 -18.30 -13.51
CA THR A 324 -10.68 -19.51 -13.98
C THR A 324 -9.93 -20.79 -13.59
N ARG A 325 -8.61 -20.87 -13.87
CA ARG A 325 -7.78 -22.04 -13.55
C ARG A 325 -7.65 -22.31 -12.05
N CYS A 326 -7.62 -21.27 -11.20
CA CYS A 326 -7.64 -21.46 -9.76
C CYS A 326 -9.01 -21.95 -9.29
N THR A 327 -10.09 -21.38 -9.83
CA THR A 327 -11.48 -21.76 -9.52
C THR A 327 -11.75 -23.22 -9.90
N SER A 328 -11.31 -23.70 -11.07
CA SER A 328 -11.42 -25.12 -11.45
C SER A 328 -10.75 -26.04 -10.43
N LYS A 329 -9.49 -25.78 -10.05
CA LYS A 329 -8.77 -26.58 -9.05
C LYS A 329 -9.49 -26.61 -7.71
N ILE A 330 -10.03 -25.48 -7.25
CA ILE A 330 -10.80 -25.38 -6.01
C ILE A 330 -12.10 -26.20 -6.10
N MET A 331 -12.81 -26.15 -7.23
CA MET A 331 -14.04 -26.93 -7.42
C MET A 331 -13.77 -28.44 -7.47
N GLU A 332 -12.65 -28.87 -8.08
CA GLU A 332 -12.18 -30.25 -8.00
C GLU A 332 -11.83 -30.68 -6.56
N GLU A 333 -11.13 -29.84 -5.80
CA GLU A 333 -10.81 -30.08 -4.39
C GLU A 333 -12.08 -30.16 -3.52
N LEU A 334 -13.09 -29.32 -3.79
CA LEU A 334 -14.38 -29.36 -3.11
C LEU A 334 -15.15 -30.65 -3.40
N ALA A 335 -15.19 -31.07 -4.67
CA ALA A 335 -15.83 -32.33 -5.07
C ALA A 335 -15.17 -33.56 -4.42
N LYS A 336 -13.83 -33.58 -4.35
CA LYS A 336 -13.05 -34.67 -3.72
C LYS A 336 -13.22 -34.75 -2.19
N ASN A 337 -13.72 -33.70 -1.53
CA ASN A 337 -13.87 -33.61 -0.07
C ASN A 337 -15.35 -33.50 0.37
N ASN A 338 -16.28 -34.11 -0.38
CA ASN A 338 -17.74 -34.08 -0.13
C ASN A 338 -18.31 -32.67 0.15
N GLY A 339 -17.75 -31.64 -0.47
CA GLY A 339 -18.21 -30.25 -0.33
C GLY A 339 -17.94 -29.58 1.03
N ILE A 340 -17.19 -30.21 1.96
CA ILE A 340 -16.99 -29.68 3.32
C ILE A 340 -16.00 -28.49 3.33
N ARG A 341 -16.48 -27.29 2.98
CA ARG A 341 -15.72 -26.04 3.10
C ARG A 341 -16.65 -24.83 3.29
N THR A 342 -16.13 -23.74 3.85
CA THR A 342 -16.86 -22.46 3.85
C THR A 342 -16.91 -21.91 2.43
N SER A 343 -18.07 -21.39 2.03
CA SER A 343 -18.17 -20.48 0.89
C SER A 343 -17.37 -19.21 1.15
N SER A 344 -16.73 -18.72 0.09
CA SER A 344 -16.51 -17.28 -0.09
C SER A 344 -17.59 -16.77 -1.04
N ASP A 345 -17.98 -15.50 -0.93
CA ASP A 345 -19.04 -14.91 -1.76
C ASP A 345 -18.72 -15.04 -3.26
N TYR A 346 -17.42 -15.07 -3.60
CA TYR A 346 -16.93 -15.38 -4.95
C TYR A 346 -17.25 -16.81 -5.41
N LEU A 347 -16.97 -17.83 -4.59
CA LEU A 347 -17.27 -19.22 -4.96
C LEU A 347 -18.77 -19.47 -5.02
N THR A 348 -19.55 -18.84 -4.14
CA THR A 348 -21.02 -18.82 -4.21
C THR A 348 -21.49 -18.19 -5.53
N ALA A 349 -20.97 -17.02 -5.93
CA ALA A 349 -21.32 -16.40 -7.20
C ALA A 349 -20.94 -17.25 -8.44
N VAL A 350 -19.87 -18.05 -8.37
CA VAL A 350 -19.54 -19.04 -9.42
C VAL A 350 -20.54 -20.20 -9.42
N GLN A 351 -20.89 -20.74 -8.25
CA GLN A 351 -21.84 -21.85 -8.10
C GLN A 351 -23.26 -21.48 -8.55
N GLU A 352 -23.67 -20.23 -8.33
CA GLU A 352 -24.95 -19.65 -8.77
C GLU A 352 -24.95 -19.23 -10.25
N GLY A 353 -23.86 -19.46 -10.99
CA GLY A 353 -23.74 -19.07 -12.40
C GLY A 353 -23.65 -17.56 -12.66
N ARG A 354 -23.52 -16.74 -11.61
CA ARG A 354 -23.34 -15.27 -11.68
C ARG A 354 -21.94 -14.87 -12.16
N ILE A 355 -20.97 -15.79 -12.11
CA ILE A 355 -19.63 -15.64 -12.68
C ILE A 355 -19.34 -16.86 -13.56
N SER A 356 -19.25 -16.66 -14.88
CA SER A 356 -18.83 -17.68 -15.83
C SER A 356 -17.30 -17.78 -15.94
N THR A 357 -16.81 -18.76 -16.70
CA THR A 357 -15.37 -18.96 -16.96
C THR A 357 -14.69 -17.82 -17.70
N ASP A 358 -15.48 -16.99 -18.39
CA ASP A 358 -15.07 -15.92 -19.29
C ASP A 358 -15.31 -14.52 -18.69
N ASP A 359 -15.85 -14.41 -17.47
CA ASP A 359 -16.18 -13.12 -16.83
C ASP A 359 -15.02 -12.49 -16.07
N MET A 360 -14.75 -11.20 -16.35
CA MET A 360 -13.66 -10.45 -15.73
C MET A 360 -14.06 -9.85 -14.36
N VAL A 361 -13.62 -10.52 -13.29
CA VAL A 361 -13.85 -10.19 -11.87
C VAL A 361 -13.06 -8.94 -11.40
N LEU A 362 -13.68 -7.77 -11.46
CA LEU A 362 -13.07 -6.47 -11.16
C LEU A 362 -12.98 -6.17 -9.65
N LEU A 363 -11.81 -5.68 -9.22
CA LEU A 363 -11.65 -4.93 -7.96
C LEU A 363 -11.67 -3.42 -8.24
N TYR A 364 -12.70 -2.71 -7.80
CA TYR A 364 -12.83 -1.26 -7.95
C TYR A 364 -12.21 -0.51 -6.76
N ARG A 365 -11.19 0.29 -7.02
CA ARG A 365 -10.47 1.09 -6.01
C ARG A 365 -10.46 2.57 -6.39
N ASN A 366 -11.45 3.33 -5.93
CA ASN A 366 -11.44 4.81 -5.99
C ASN A 366 -11.16 5.42 -7.41
N LYS A 367 -11.71 4.80 -8.48
CA LYS A 367 -11.39 5.00 -9.92
C LYS A 367 -10.12 4.31 -10.45
N VAL A 368 -9.84 3.10 -9.97
CA VAL A 368 -8.85 2.16 -10.54
C VAL A 368 -9.47 0.76 -10.57
N SER A 369 -9.19 -0.02 -11.63
CA SER A 369 -9.57 -1.44 -11.73
C SER A 369 -8.35 -2.36 -11.73
N GLU A 370 -8.48 -3.52 -11.07
CA GLU A 370 -7.51 -4.62 -11.09
C GLU A 370 -8.22 -5.96 -11.34
N TYR A 371 -7.59 -6.86 -12.11
CA TYR A 371 -8.12 -8.19 -12.46
C TYR A 371 -7.09 -9.36 -12.35
N HIS A 372 -5.79 -9.07 -12.31
CA HIS A 372 -4.76 -10.09 -12.53
C HIS A 372 -4.41 -10.98 -11.32
N ALA A 373 -3.65 -12.06 -11.59
CA ALA A 373 -3.05 -12.93 -10.59
C ALA A 373 -2.36 -12.15 -9.45
N PRO A 374 -2.39 -12.65 -8.19
CA PRO A 374 -1.85 -11.95 -7.02
C PRO A 374 -0.40 -11.47 -7.21
N GLY A 375 0.48 -12.34 -7.71
CA GLY A 375 1.90 -12.06 -7.98
C GLY A 375 2.22 -11.08 -9.11
N VAL A 376 1.22 -10.48 -9.79
CA VAL A 376 1.47 -9.46 -10.83
C VAL A 376 0.61 -8.21 -10.75
N ARG A 377 -0.60 -8.23 -10.15
CA ARG A 377 -1.53 -7.08 -10.15
C ARG A 377 -0.93 -5.75 -9.64
N TYR A 378 0.05 -5.83 -8.74
CA TYR A 378 0.76 -4.68 -8.16
C TYR A 378 1.86 -4.06 -9.06
N LYS A 379 2.20 -4.68 -10.20
CA LYS A 379 3.10 -4.09 -11.21
C LYS A 379 2.35 -2.97 -11.95
N LYS A 380 2.98 -1.80 -12.13
CA LYS A 380 2.37 -0.59 -12.76
C LYS A 380 1.64 -0.84 -14.09
N LYS A 381 2.00 -1.88 -14.86
CA LYS A 381 1.39 -2.20 -16.17
C LYS A 381 0.04 -2.92 -16.12
N TYR A 382 -0.37 -3.41 -14.95
CA TYR A 382 -1.63 -4.14 -14.74
C TYR A 382 -2.62 -3.41 -13.81
N VAL A 383 -2.29 -2.16 -13.45
CA VAL A 383 -3.17 -1.23 -12.76
C VAL A 383 -3.85 -0.38 -13.83
N LEU A 384 -5.18 -0.33 -13.85
CA LEU A 384 -5.97 0.38 -14.88
C LEU A 384 -6.63 1.64 -14.29
N PRO A 385 -6.09 2.85 -14.53
CA PRO A 385 -6.75 4.09 -14.14
C PRO A 385 -8.10 4.26 -14.85
N GLY A 386 -9.12 4.66 -14.09
CA GLY A 386 -10.47 4.96 -14.57
C GLY A 386 -10.81 6.45 -14.60
N GLY A 387 -10.05 7.33 -13.93
CA GLY A 387 -10.23 8.79 -14.08
C GLY A 387 -9.52 9.67 -13.05
N ILE A 388 -9.35 10.95 -13.39
CA ILE A 388 -8.71 12.01 -12.58
C ILE A 388 -9.70 13.16 -12.37
N ILE A 389 -9.91 13.55 -11.10
CA ILE A 389 -10.66 14.76 -10.71
C ILE A 389 -9.64 15.85 -10.36
N GLY A 390 -9.80 17.05 -10.90
CA GLY A 390 -9.01 18.22 -10.50
C GLY A 390 -9.52 18.89 -9.21
N GLY A 391 -8.60 19.54 -8.47
CA GLY A 391 -8.97 20.47 -7.38
C GLY A 391 -9.70 21.73 -7.89
N PRO A 392 -9.78 22.83 -7.11
CA PRO A 392 -9.08 23.07 -5.85
C PRO A 392 -9.79 22.45 -4.63
N GLY A 393 -11.07 22.11 -4.72
CA GLY A 393 -11.88 21.62 -3.60
C GLY A 393 -11.95 20.10 -3.51
N LYS A 394 -12.41 19.59 -2.36
CA LYS A 394 -12.97 18.22 -2.27
C LYS A 394 -14.36 18.23 -2.94
N PRO A 395 -14.74 17.20 -3.72
CA PRO A 395 -16.11 16.98 -4.15
C PRO A 395 -17.13 17.14 -3.02
N LYS A 396 -18.20 17.90 -3.27
CA LYS A 396 -19.38 17.96 -2.39
C LYS A 396 -20.31 16.78 -2.68
N ASN A 397 -20.57 16.51 -3.96
CA ASN A 397 -21.21 15.28 -4.42
C ASN A 397 -20.18 14.39 -5.11
N SER A 398 -19.72 13.35 -4.42
CA SER A 398 -18.78 12.34 -4.95
C SER A 398 -19.33 11.59 -6.16
N ASP A 399 -20.63 11.32 -6.14
CA ASP A 399 -21.31 10.39 -7.04
C ASP A 399 -21.21 10.89 -8.48
N SER A 400 -21.44 12.19 -8.71
CA SER A 400 -21.28 12.85 -10.02
C SER A 400 -19.90 12.65 -10.68
N PHE A 401 -18.82 12.49 -9.90
CA PHE A 401 -17.46 12.24 -10.42
C PHE A 401 -17.08 10.76 -10.52
N ILE A 402 -17.88 9.87 -9.93
CA ILE A 402 -17.69 8.42 -9.94
C ILE A 402 -18.62 7.79 -11.00
N PHE A 403 -19.78 8.39 -11.23
CA PHE A 403 -20.85 7.94 -12.12
C PHE A 403 -20.38 7.58 -13.52
N PRO A 404 -19.61 8.40 -14.29
CA PRO A 404 -19.15 8.00 -15.62
C PRO A 404 -18.36 6.68 -15.59
N GLY A 405 -17.48 6.51 -14.60
CA GLY A 405 -16.69 5.28 -14.47
C GLY A 405 -17.53 4.04 -14.15
N LEU A 406 -18.61 4.17 -13.36
CA LEU A 406 -19.52 3.07 -13.05
C LEU A 406 -20.54 2.82 -14.17
N TYR A 407 -21.02 3.88 -14.83
CA TYR A 407 -21.97 3.82 -15.96
C TYR A 407 -21.44 2.95 -17.08
N HIS A 408 -20.19 3.17 -17.48
CA HIS A 408 -19.56 2.37 -18.52
C HIS A 408 -19.37 0.90 -18.08
N VAL A 409 -19.16 0.62 -16.79
CA VAL A 409 -19.13 -0.77 -16.27
C VAL A 409 -20.53 -1.41 -16.29
N ALA A 410 -21.58 -0.69 -15.85
CA ALA A 410 -22.95 -1.18 -15.86
C ALA A 410 -23.47 -1.44 -17.29
N ALA A 411 -23.09 -0.59 -18.25
CA ALA A 411 -23.36 -0.79 -19.66
C ALA A 411 -22.68 -2.07 -20.20
N LEU A 412 -21.40 -2.29 -19.89
CA LEU A 412 -20.66 -3.51 -20.27
C LEU A 412 -21.21 -4.78 -19.60
N GLN A 413 -21.81 -4.66 -18.40
CA GLN A 413 -22.48 -5.77 -17.71
C GLN A 413 -23.81 -6.16 -18.36
N LYS A 414 -24.55 -5.18 -18.90
CA LYS A 414 -25.86 -5.39 -19.56
C LYS A 414 -25.73 -5.81 -21.01
N GLU A 415 -24.92 -5.12 -21.81
CA GLU A 415 -24.68 -5.47 -23.21
C GLU A 415 -23.76 -6.70 -23.28
N GLY A 416 -22.61 -6.62 -22.63
CA GLY A 416 -21.48 -7.54 -22.77
C GLY A 416 -20.27 -6.83 -23.37
N LEU A 417 -19.07 -7.28 -23.04
CA LEU A 417 -17.82 -6.85 -23.66
C LEU A 417 -17.30 -7.97 -24.57
N HIS A 418 -17.26 -7.72 -25.87
CA HIS A 418 -16.61 -8.63 -26.81
C HIS A 418 -15.08 -8.56 -26.65
N VAL A 419 -14.45 -9.71 -26.49
CA VAL A 419 -13.00 -9.85 -26.30
C VAL A 419 -12.49 -10.96 -27.21
N TRP A 420 -11.38 -10.70 -27.91
CA TRP A 420 -10.66 -11.72 -28.66
C TRP A 420 -9.57 -12.37 -27.78
N ASP A 421 -9.62 -13.69 -27.63
CA ASP A 421 -8.67 -14.53 -26.90
C ASP A 421 -7.57 -15.00 -27.84
N ALA A 422 -6.44 -14.29 -27.87
CA ALA A 422 -5.30 -14.63 -28.73
C ALA A 422 -4.65 -15.99 -28.44
N SER A 423 -5.03 -16.68 -27.35
CA SER A 423 -4.53 -18.03 -27.01
C SER A 423 -5.46 -19.18 -27.43
N LEU A 424 -6.68 -18.87 -27.88
CA LEU A 424 -7.65 -19.84 -28.44
C LEU A 424 -8.22 -19.41 -29.81
N ASP A 425 -7.80 -18.26 -30.32
CA ASP A 425 -8.31 -17.58 -31.53
C ASP A 425 -9.84 -17.55 -31.63
N ARG A 426 -10.50 -17.14 -30.53
CA ARG A 426 -11.96 -16.98 -30.45
C ARG A 426 -12.34 -15.59 -29.96
N ILE A 427 -13.48 -15.08 -30.40
CA ILE A 427 -14.18 -14.01 -29.68
C ILE A 427 -15.06 -14.65 -28.61
N PHE A 428 -15.11 -14.04 -27.43
CA PHE A 428 -16.03 -14.37 -26.36
C PHE A 428 -16.66 -13.10 -25.77
N THR A 429 -17.77 -13.25 -25.04
CA THR A 429 -18.47 -12.13 -24.39
C THR A 429 -18.26 -12.20 -22.88
N SER A 430 -17.54 -11.23 -22.33
CA SER A 430 -17.33 -11.07 -20.89
C SER A 430 -18.35 -10.08 -20.31
N ARG A 431 -18.91 -10.36 -19.14
CA ARG A 431 -19.77 -9.45 -18.37
C ARG A 431 -19.02 -9.07 -17.09
N PRO A 432 -18.29 -7.93 -17.05
CA PRO A 432 -17.31 -7.68 -15.99
C PRO A 432 -17.94 -7.63 -14.60
N PHE A 433 -17.62 -8.60 -13.76
CA PHE A 433 -18.24 -8.78 -12.45
C PHE A 433 -17.57 -7.88 -11.40
N VAL A 434 -18.31 -6.98 -10.74
CA VAL A 434 -17.74 -6.09 -9.70
C VAL A 434 -17.67 -6.85 -8.38
N ALA A 435 -16.50 -7.36 -8.03
CA ALA A 435 -16.31 -8.09 -6.78
C ALA A 435 -16.32 -7.15 -5.58
N LEU A 436 -15.34 -6.24 -5.50
CA LEU A 436 -15.16 -5.36 -4.34
C LEU A 436 -15.03 -3.88 -4.73
N GLY A 437 -15.72 -3.01 -4.00
CA GLY A 437 -15.44 -1.58 -3.89
C GLY A 437 -14.58 -1.30 -2.66
N THR A 438 -13.46 -0.59 -2.82
CA THR A 438 -12.50 -0.32 -1.73
C THR A 438 -12.05 1.14 -1.68
N ALA A 439 -11.77 1.61 -0.46
CA ALA A 439 -11.28 2.95 -0.13
C ALA A 439 -10.70 2.98 1.30
N ASP A 440 -10.08 4.10 1.69
CA ASP A 440 -9.77 4.42 3.08
C ASP A 440 -11.06 4.71 3.89
N GLY A 441 -10.99 4.83 5.21
CA GLY A 441 -12.19 5.09 6.04
C GLY A 441 -13.03 6.30 5.60
N PRO A 442 -12.43 7.50 5.45
CA PRO A 442 -13.09 8.68 4.89
C PRO A 442 -13.67 8.53 3.48
N GLY A 443 -12.96 7.85 2.56
CA GLY A 443 -13.45 7.56 1.21
C GLY A 443 -14.60 6.56 1.22
N MET A 444 -14.48 5.50 2.02
CA MET A 444 -15.48 4.45 2.20
C MET A 444 -16.81 5.04 2.70
N ALA A 445 -16.75 5.89 3.73
CA ALA A 445 -17.91 6.63 4.24
C ALA A 445 -18.61 7.51 3.20
N SER A 446 -17.90 7.90 2.13
CA SER A 446 -18.46 8.69 1.02
C SER A 446 -19.17 7.82 -0.03
N ILE A 447 -18.87 6.51 -0.09
CA ILE A 447 -19.39 5.58 -1.13
C ILE A 447 -20.33 4.48 -0.59
N ASN A 448 -20.21 4.03 0.66
CA ASN A 448 -20.98 2.88 1.18
C ASN A 448 -22.02 3.21 2.26
N GLY A 449 -22.01 4.43 2.83
CA GLY A 449 -22.95 4.83 3.89
C GLY A 449 -22.76 4.12 5.24
N LEU A 450 -21.66 3.39 5.47
CA LEU A 450 -21.23 2.71 6.70
C LEU A 450 -22.33 2.02 7.53
N TYR A 451 -22.54 0.72 7.28
CA TYR A 451 -23.35 -0.15 8.16
C TYR A 451 -22.49 -1.02 9.07
N CYS A 452 -22.77 -1.03 10.37
CA CYS A 452 -22.20 -1.94 11.36
C CYS A 452 -23.27 -2.34 12.39
N LYS A 453 -23.18 -3.55 12.95
CA LYS A 453 -24.12 -4.02 13.98
C LYS A 453 -23.98 -3.32 15.33
N LEU A 454 -22.76 -2.93 15.72
CA LEU A 454 -22.51 -2.37 17.05
C LEU A 454 -23.12 -0.96 17.14
N GLN A 455 -24.13 -0.81 18.01
CA GLN A 455 -24.70 0.49 18.33
C GLN A 455 -23.65 1.37 19.02
N GLY A 456 -23.51 2.62 18.58
CA GLY A 456 -22.58 3.56 19.20
C GLY A 456 -23.07 4.03 20.57
N ARG A 457 -22.17 4.08 21.55
CA ARG A 457 -22.39 4.72 22.87
C ARG A 457 -22.13 6.22 22.77
N ARG A 458 -22.86 7.04 23.51
CA ARG A 458 -22.75 8.51 23.47
C ARG A 458 -22.53 9.07 24.88
N LYS A 459 -21.63 10.05 25.04
CA LYS A 459 -21.52 10.77 26.33
C LYS A 459 -22.84 11.52 26.62
N PRO A 460 -23.33 11.58 27.88
CA PRO A 460 -24.52 12.35 28.24
C PRO A 460 -24.43 13.81 27.75
N GLY A 461 -25.49 14.30 27.10
CA GLY A 461 -25.51 15.63 26.46
C GLY A 461 -24.60 15.81 25.23
N GLY A 462 -23.71 14.86 24.91
CA GLY A 462 -22.82 14.92 23.76
C GLY A 462 -23.49 14.48 22.45
N THR A 463 -22.86 14.82 21.32
CA THR A 463 -23.32 14.44 19.97
C THR A 463 -22.54 13.29 19.33
N HIS A 464 -21.35 12.96 19.84
CA HIS A 464 -20.44 11.97 19.22
C HIS A 464 -20.70 10.54 19.72
N TYR A 465 -20.73 9.59 18.79
CA TYR A 465 -20.95 8.16 19.01
C TYR A 465 -19.66 7.34 18.94
N TYR A 466 -19.39 6.54 19.97
CA TYR A 466 -18.19 5.72 20.15
C TYR A 466 -18.56 4.22 20.11
N PRO A 467 -17.85 3.37 19.34
CA PRO A 467 -18.18 1.94 19.21
C PRO A 467 -17.66 1.12 20.41
N ALA A 468 -18.27 1.33 21.58
CA ALA A 468 -18.00 0.62 22.84
C ALA A 468 -19.10 -0.40 23.17
N ARG A 469 -18.73 -1.53 23.75
CA ARG A 469 -19.54 -2.73 23.90
C ARG A 469 -20.28 -2.77 25.23
N GLN A 470 -19.59 -2.46 26.33
CA GLN A 470 -20.11 -2.68 27.69
C GLN A 470 -21.28 -1.73 28.05
N GLU A 471 -22.03 -2.12 29.09
CA GLU A 471 -23.45 -1.79 29.29
C GLU A 471 -23.81 -0.35 29.70
N GLY A 472 -25.07 0.01 29.43
CA GLY A 472 -25.68 1.30 29.75
C GLY A 472 -26.95 1.61 28.93
N CYS A 473 -27.94 0.70 28.94
CA CYS A 473 -29.18 0.74 28.12
C CYS A 473 -28.92 0.50 26.60
N SER A 474 -29.86 0.12 25.72
CA SER A 474 -31.32 -0.12 25.90
C SER A 474 -31.88 -1.31 25.10
N HIS A 475 -31.07 -2.09 24.35
CA HIS A 475 -31.58 -2.99 23.29
C HIS A 475 -30.80 -4.32 23.14
N PRO A 476 -31.47 -5.42 22.70
CA PRO A 476 -30.85 -6.73 22.42
C PRO A 476 -30.34 -6.91 20.96
N ASP A 477 -29.61 -8.00 20.71
CA ASP A 477 -28.92 -8.32 19.45
C ASP A 477 -29.81 -8.86 18.30
N VAL A 478 -29.53 -8.47 17.05
CA VAL A 478 -30.32 -8.87 15.84
C VAL A 478 -29.44 -9.08 14.57
N LYS A 479 -30.01 -9.73 13.54
CA LYS A 479 -29.37 -10.16 12.26
C LYS A 479 -29.06 -9.01 11.27
N ALA A 480 -28.32 -9.32 10.19
CA ALA A 480 -27.63 -8.34 9.33
C ALA A 480 -28.35 -7.95 8.02
N ALA A 481 -28.46 -8.86 7.04
CA ALA A 481 -28.74 -8.51 5.63
C ALA A 481 -30.10 -7.82 5.43
N GLN A 482 -31.18 -8.44 5.94
CA GLN A 482 -32.54 -7.87 5.95
C GLN A 482 -32.61 -6.47 6.59
N ARG A 483 -31.66 -6.13 7.48
CA ARG A 483 -31.61 -4.79 8.10
C ARG A 483 -30.94 -3.73 7.22
N TYR A 484 -30.07 -4.05 6.25
CA TYR A 484 -29.56 -3.00 5.35
C TYR A 484 -30.67 -2.39 4.49
N GLN A 485 -31.41 -3.21 3.73
CA GLN A 485 -32.50 -2.70 2.89
C GLN A 485 -33.63 -2.09 3.74
N LYS A 486 -34.02 -2.71 4.87
CA LYS A 486 -35.03 -2.13 5.77
C LYS A 486 -34.58 -0.80 6.40
N ASN A 487 -33.31 -0.66 6.80
CA ASN A 487 -32.77 0.62 7.26
C ASN A 487 -32.70 1.64 6.12
N LEU A 488 -32.34 1.23 4.90
CA LEU A 488 -32.22 2.11 3.76
C LEU A 488 -33.59 2.66 3.34
N GLN A 489 -34.62 1.81 3.28
CA GLN A 489 -35.99 2.24 3.05
C GLN A 489 -36.44 3.20 4.16
N PHE A 490 -36.23 2.85 5.43
CA PHE A 490 -36.49 3.74 6.56
C PHE A 490 -35.75 5.09 6.48
N ILE A 491 -34.60 5.17 5.81
CA ILE A 491 -33.91 6.44 5.51
C ILE A 491 -34.58 7.19 4.35
N ILE A 492 -34.98 6.50 3.28
CA ILE A 492 -35.69 7.05 2.11
C ILE A 492 -37.05 7.65 2.54
N ASP A 493 -37.82 6.91 3.34
CA ASP A 493 -39.15 7.28 3.86
C ASP A 493 -39.13 8.44 4.89
N SER A 494 -38.09 9.26 4.92
CA SER A 494 -37.92 10.33 5.91
C SER A 494 -38.73 11.57 5.52
N PRO A 495 -39.83 11.90 6.24
CA PRO A 495 -40.76 12.95 5.81
C PRO A 495 -40.21 14.38 5.95
N ASN A 496 -39.06 14.55 6.62
CA ASN A 496 -38.37 15.84 6.77
C ASN A 496 -36.93 15.63 7.27
N LYS A 497 -36.11 16.70 7.19
CA LYS A 497 -34.70 16.72 7.60
C LYS A 497 -34.47 16.24 9.03
N THR A 498 -35.33 16.60 9.98
CA THR A 498 -35.18 16.21 11.39
C THR A 498 -35.39 14.71 11.61
N GLN A 499 -36.38 14.10 10.93
CA GLN A 499 -36.54 12.64 10.95
C GLN A 499 -35.40 11.94 10.21
N TYR A 500 -34.96 12.46 9.06
CA TYR A 500 -33.78 11.94 8.36
C TYR A 500 -32.53 11.93 9.25
N GLU A 501 -32.23 13.03 9.96
CA GLU A 501 -31.10 13.12 10.88
C GLU A 501 -31.21 12.12 12.03
N LYS A 502 -32.41 11.95 12.61
CA LYS A 502 -32.66 10.93 13.65
C LYS A 502 -32.43 9.51 13.11
N ARG A 503 -33.10 9.16 12.00
CA ARG A 503 -33.03 7.81 11.40
C ARG A 503 -31.61 7.48 10.92
N ARG A 504 -30.86 8.46 10.40
CA ARG A 504 -29.43 8.33 10.03
C ARG A 504 -28.57 7.94 11.22
N LEU A 505 -28.79 8.53 12.38
CA LEU A 505 -28.07 8.18 13.62
C LEU A 505 -28.46 6.80 14.17
N GLU A 506 -29.70 6.37 13.96
CA GLU A 506 -30.24 5.07 14.41
C GLU A 506 -29.79 3.89 13.51
N THR A 507 -29.62 4.14 12.22
CA THR A 507 -29.28 3.13 11.20
C THR A 507 -27.81 3.09 10.81
N GLY A 508 -27.08 4.19 11.02
CA GLY A 508 -25.75 4.46 10.47
C GLY A 508 -25.78 5.02 9.03
N ILE A 509 -26.84 4.75 8.27
CA ILE A 509 -26.91 4.98 6.83
C ILE A 509 -27.17 6.46 6.53
N SER A 510 -26.29 7.09 5.75
CA SER A 510 -26.43 8.49 5.32
C SER A 510 -27.25 8.66 4.04
N LYS A 511 -27.16 7.73 3.09
CA LYS A 511 -27.83 7.78 1.78
C LYS A 511 -27.74 6.42 1.06
N PRO A 512 -28.53 6.17 -0.01
CA PRO A 512 -28.28 5.09 -0.96
C PRO A 512 -26.86 5.14 -1.54
N THR A 513 -26.26 3.98 -1.81
CA THR A 513 -24.97 3.89 -2.52
C THR A 513 -25.20 3.79 -4.02
N LEU A 514 -24.36 4.47 -4.81
CA LEU A 514 -24.38 4.36 -6.26
C LEU A 514 -24.15 2.91 -6.76
N PHE A 515 -23.49 2.06 -5.97
CA PHE A 515 -23.30 0.65 -6.32
C PHE A 515 -24.62 -0.15 -6.37
N SER A 516 -25.72 0.35 -5.78
CA SER A 516 -27.06 -0.25 -5.91
C SER A 516 -27.66 -0.11 -7.31
N GLY A 517 -27.05 0.66 -8.22
CA GLY A 517 -27.47 0.74 -9.62
C GLY A 517 -26.83 -0.29 -10.55
N PHE A 518 -25.93 -1.14 -10.04
CA PHE A 518 -25.39 -2.26 -10.82
C PHE A 518 -26.39 -3.43 -10.92
N PRO A 519 -26.46 -4.16 -12.05
CA PRO A 519 -27.22 -5.40 -12.14
C PRO A 519 -26.74 -6.41 -11.08
N GLU A 520 -27.65 -6.90 -10.23
CA GLU A 520 -27.34 -7.74 -9.08
C GLU A 520 -26.56 -9.02 -9.44
N LYS A 521 -26.89 -9.63 -10.58
CA LYS A 521 -26.17 -10.79 -11.14
C LYS A 521 -24.68 -10.54 -11.42
N HIS A 522 -24.21 -9.29 -11.44
CA HIS A 522 -22.83 -8.92 -11.77
C HIS A 522 -22.07 -8.18 -10.65
N ILE A 523 -22.51 -8.37 -9.39
CA ILE A 523 -21.87 -7.79 -8.18
C ILE A 523 -21.99 -8.76 -6.98
N LEU A 524 -21.12 -8.65 -5.96
CA LEU A 524 -21.28 -9.38 -4.67
C LEU A 524 -22.43 -8.84 -3.77
N GLY A 525 -23.33 -8.03 -4.32
CA GLY A 525 -24.43 -7.39 -3.58
C GLY A 525 -23.98 -6.25 -2.66
N VAL A 526 -24.94 -5.43 -2.22
CA VAL A 526 -24.72 -4.28 -1.31
C VAL A 526 -25.25 -4.65 0.09
N PRO A 527 -24.52 -4.35 1.19
CA PRO A 527 -23.21 -3.70 1.26
C PRO A 527 -22.02 -4.67 1.14
N GLY A 528 -22.25 -5.94 0.79
CA GLY A 528 -21.22 -7.00 0.75
C GLY A 528 -20.01 -6.68 -0.12
N CYS A 529 -20.18 -5.94 -1.22
CA CYS A 529 -19.09 -5.51 -2.09
C CYS A 529 -18.08 -4.55 -1.40
N PHE A 530 -18.39 -3.94 -0.25
CA PHE A 530 -17.48 -3.00 0.41
C PHE A 530 -16.57 -3.68 1.43
N ALA A 531 -15.29 -3.86 1.07
CA ALA A 531 -14.31 -4.50 1.94
C ALA A 531 -13.52 -3.49 2.80
N LEU A 532 -13.13 -3.91 4.01
CA LEU A 532 -12.29 -3.17 4.94
C LEU A 532 -10.83 -3.16 4.49
N ASP A 533 -10.12 -2.08 4.79
CA ASP A 533 -8.72 -1.93 4.38
C ASP A 533 -7.73 -2.38 5.46
N ILE A 534 -7.06 -3.52 5.20
CA ILE A 534 -5.93 -4.03 5.98
C ILE A 534 -4.68 -3.12 5.94
N MET A 535 -4.66 -2.09 5.08
CA MET A 535 -3.54 -1.15 5.00
C MET A 535 -3.66 -0.04 6.05
N HIS A 536 -4.63 0.87 5.92
CA HIS A 536 -4.74 2.05 6.79
C HIS A 536 -5.11 1.71 8.25
N LEU A 537 -5.98 0.71 8.48
CA LEU A 537 -6.41 0.35 9.83
C LEU A 537 -5.24 -0.10 10.72
N PRO A 538 -4.44 -1.11 10.33
CA PRO A 538 -3.29 -1.52 11.14
C PRO A 538 -2.12 -0.54 11.06
N SER A 539 -1.76 -0.05 9.87
CA SER A 539 -0.50 0.71 9.70
C SER A 539 -0.56 2.18 10.13
N LEU A 540 -1.77 2.75 10.33
CA LEU A 540 -1.95 4.15 10.72
C LEU A 540 -2.94 4.29 11.88
N ASN A 541 -4.18 3.80 11.75
CA ASN A 541 -5.26 4.10 12.69
C ASN A 541 -5.11 3.44 14.08
N LEU A 542 -4.37 2.34 14.18
CA LEU A 542 -3.99 1.70 15.45
C LEU A 542 -2.76 2.38 16.09
N PRO A 543 -1.62 2.59 15.39
CA PRO A 543 -0.49 3.37 15.91
C PRO A 543 -0.84 4.78 16.38
N ASP A 544 -1.68 5.52 15.64
CA ASP A 544 -2.15 6.88 16.02
C ASP A 544 -3.11 6.89 17.23
N LEU A 545 -3.68 5.74 17.59
CA LEU A 545 -4.38 5.57 18.86
C LEU A 545 -3.40 5.23 19.97
N PHE A 546 -2.67 4.12 19.84
CA PHE A 546 -1.89 3.56 20.96
C PHE A 546 -0.66 4.38 21.33
N ILE A 547 0.10 4.90 20.35
CA ILE A 547 1.33 5.64 20.67
C ILE A 547 1.01 6.95 21.39
N PRO A 548 0.06 7.81 20.95
CA PRO A 548 -0.33 8.99 21.73
C PRO A 548 -1.00 8.65 23.07
N LEU A 549 -1.68 7.50 23.19
CA LEU A 549 -2.29 7.03 24.45
C LEU A 549 -1.22 6.63 25.48
N TRP A 550 -0.23 5.81 25.11
CA TRP A 550 0.93 5.46 25.95
C TRP A 550 1.87 6.64 26.24
N ARG A 551 1.86 7.68 25.40
CA ARG A 551 2.55 8.95 25.67
C ARG A 551 1.73 9.92 26.54
N GLY A 552 0.47 9.60 26.85
CA GLY A 552 -0.43 10.47 27.63
C GLY A 552 -0.85 11.76 26.93
N LEU A 553 -0.87 11.78 25.60
CA LEU A 553 -1.14 12.98 24.79
C LEU A 553 -2.63 13.27 24.56
N PHE A 554 -3.51 12.30 24.80
CA PHE A 554 -4.96 12.50 24.75
C PHE A 554 -5.42 13.62 25.69
N GLU A 555 -6.51 14.31 25.36
CA GLU A 555 -7.14 15.27 26.27
C GLU A 555 -7.96 14.53 27.34
N CYS A 556 -8.02 15.10 28.55
CA CYS A 556 -8.91 14.62 29.62
C CYS A 556 -10.24 15.38 29.54
N ASP A 557 -11.34 14.65 29.73
CA ASP A 557 -12.60 15.26 30.18
C ASP A 557 -12.41 15.82 31.61
N LYS A 558 -13.31 16.72 32.03
CA LYS A 558 -13.24 17.47 33.31
C LYS A 558 -13.04 16.62 34.57
N THR A 559 -13.45 15.35 34.55
CA THR A 559 -13.44 14.42 35.69
C THR A 559 -12.33 13.37 35.62
N ASP A 560 -11.53 13.36 34.54
CA ASP A 560 -10.38 12.46 34.37
C ASP A 560 -9.04 13.18 34.60
N ASN A 561 -8.00 12.41 34.93
CA ASN A 561 -6.67 12.93 35.25
C ASN A 561 -5.58 11.98 34.72
N LYS A 562 -4.59 12.54 34.02
CA LYS A 562 -3.43 11.81 33.46
C LYS A 562 -2.54 11.12 34.50
N ALA A 563 -2.66 11.49 35.78
CA ALA A 563 -2.04 10.78 36.90
C ALA A 563 -2.64 9.39 37.12
N LEU A 564 -3.90 9.17 36.71
CA LEU A 564 -4.61 7.87 36.77
C LEU A 564 -4.34 6.98 35.54
N TRP A 565 -3.45 7.38 34.64
CA TRP A 565 -3.14 6.68 33.40
C TRP A 565 -1.82 5.92 33.55
N ASP A 566 -1.85 4.77 34.22
CA ASP A 566 -0.67 3.92 34.45
C ASP A 566 -0.10 3.29 33.16
N TRP A 567 -0.87 3.28 32.07
CA TRP A 567 -0.38 2.96 30.72
C TRP A 567 0.44 4.09 30.07
N ALA A 568 0.40 5.32 30.61
CA ALA A 568 0.99 6.50 29.98
C ALA A 568 2.48 6.66 30.32
N VAL A 569 3.27 5.63 30.03
CA VAL A 569 4.69 5.46 30.40
C VAL A 569 5.69 6.06 29.41
N LEU A 570 5.31 6.27 28.14
CA LEU A 570 6.20 6.79 27.09
C LEU A 570 6.31 8.33 27.19
N LYS A 571 6.88 8.81 28.29
CA LYS A 571 7.11 10.23 28.61
C LYS A 571 8.60 10.50 28.83
N GLY A 572 8.98 11.77 28.79
CA GLY A 572 10.35 12.22 29.12
C GLY A 572 11.43 11.41 28.40
N ASP A 573 12.41 10.96 29.17
CA ASP A 573 13.55 10.18 28.67
C ASP A 573 13.20 8.72 28.33
N VAL A 574 12.16 8.12 28.92
CA VAL A 574 11.66 6.78 28.51
C VAL A 574 11.27 6.77 27.04
N TRP A 575 10.61 7.85 26.57
CA TRP A 575 10.27 8.00 25.16
C TRP A 575 11.49 8.25 24.27
N LYS A 576 12.48 9.02 24.73
CA LYS A 576 13.75 9.24 23.99
C LYS A 576 14.52 7.92 23.84
N GLU A 577 14.63 7.14 24.92
CA GLU A 577 15.41 5.90 24.96
C GLU A 577 14.76 4.80 24.13
N HIS A 578 13.44 4.60 24.28
CA HIS A 578 12.68 3.74 23.38
C HIS A 578 12.83 4.19 21.90
N GLY A 579 12.90 5.50 21.67
CA GLY A 579 13.22 6.09 20.38
C GLY A 579 14.58 5.67 19.81
N LYS A 580 15.63 5.66 20.65
CA LYS A 580 16.96 5.12 20.31
C LYS A 580 16.91 3.62 20.05
N MET A 581 16.23 2.84 20.88
CA MET A 581 16.12 1.38 20.72
C MET A 581 15.54 1.00 19.33
N VAL A 582 14.52 1.72 18.87
CA VAL A 582 13.96 1.54 17.50
C VAL A 582 14.98 1.92 16.41
N ALA A 583 15.79 2.97 16.63
CA ALA A 583 16.85 3.34 15.69
C ALA A 583 18.00 2.32 15.67
N ASN A 584 18.43 1.82 16.83
CA ASN A 584 19.50 0.85 17.02
C ASN A 584 19.19 -0.52 16.41
N ALA A 585 17.92 -0.83 16.14
CA ALA A 585 17.52 -1.99 15.33
C ALA A 585 17.95 -1.90 13.84
N THR A 586 18.20 -0.69 13.32
CA THR A 586 18.47 -0.43 11.89
C THR A 586 19.55 -1.29 11.24
N PRO A 587 20.72 -1.56 11.88
CA PRO A 587 21.76 -2.41 11.30
C PRO A 587 21.35 -3.86 11.09
N TYR A 588 20.40 -4.35 11.89
CA TYR A 588 19.95 -5.75 11.91
C TYR A 588 18.72 -6.01 11.03
N ILE A 589 18.06 -4.95 10.55
CA ILE A 589 16.97 -5.03 9.59
C ILE A 589 17.58 -5.23 8.18
N PRO A 590 17.26 -6.32 7.45
CA PRO A 590 17.82 -6.58 6.13
C PRO A 590 17.51 -5.51 5.07
N GLY A 591 18.32 -5.44 4.01
CA GLY A 591 18.03 -4.60 2.84
C GLY A 591 16.62 -4.84 2.27
N SER A 592 16.28 -6.11 2.04
CA SER A 592 14.97 -6.58 1.57
C SER A 592 13.76 -6.22 2.43
N PHE A 593 13.91 -5.65 3.64
CA PHE A 593 12.79 -5.16 4.45
C PHE A 593 12.31 -3.76 4.03
N ASP A 594 12.97 -3.13 3.04
CA ASP A 594 12.80 -1.73 2.64
C ASP A 594 13.23 -0.78 3.79
N ARG A 595 12.75 0.46 3.77
CA ARG A 595 13.15 1.54 4.66
C ARG A 595 12.92 1.16 6.14
N PRO A 596 13.97 1.19 6.99
CA PRO A 596 13.81 0.93 8.42
C PRO A 596 12.99 2.03 9.11
N PRO A 597 12.33 1.71 10.24
CA PRO A 597 11.70 2.71 11.08
C PRO A 597 12.74 3.68 11.63
N ARG A 598 12.58 4.98 11.35
CA ARG A 598 13.38 6.03 12.01
C ARG A 598 13.06 6.10 13.51
N ASN A 599 13.93 6.75 14.30
CA ASN A 599 13.64 7.10 15.69
C ASN A 599 12.24 7.76 15.81
N PRO A 600 11.24 7.11 16.42
CA PRO A 600 9.90 7.66 16.51
C PRO A 600 9.85 8.87 17.45
N ALA A 601 10.73 8.97 18.45
CA ALA A 601 10.75 10.12 19.35
C ALA A 601 11.12 11.42 18.64
N GLU A 602 11.98 11.34 17.62
CA GLU A 602 12.34 12.47 16.77
C GLU A 602 11.38 12.68 15.58
N LYS A 603 10.88 11.60 14.96
CA LYS A 603 10.31 11.65 13.59
C LYS A 603 8.84 11.26 13.47
N ILE A 604 8.15 10.84 14.53
CA ILE A 604 6.75 10.40 14.43
C ILE A 604 5.82 11.52 13.94
N SER A 605 6.07 12.77 14.36
CA SER A 605 5.34 13.97 13.93
C SER A 605 5.82 14.54 12.59
N SER A 606 6.98 14.10 12.06
CA SER A 606 7.60 14.64 10.84
C SER A 606 7.48 13.63 9.68
N GLY A 607 6.26 13.19 9.39
CA GLY A 607 5.97 12.29 8.28
C GLY A 607 6.58 10.89 8.43
N TYR A 608 6.28 10.22 9.54
CA TYR A 608 6.44 8.76 9.66
C TYR A 608 5.55 8.05 8.61
N LYS A 609 6.07 7.03 7.92
CA LYS A 609 5.31 6.33 6.86
C LYS A 609 4.63 5.07 7.40
N ALA A 610 3.53 4.66 6.75
CA ALA A 610 2.80 3.43 7.06
C ALA A 610 3.70 2.18 7.18
N TRP A 611 4.70 2.04 6.29
CA TRP A 611 5.66 0.92 6.38
C TRP A 611 6.60 1.01 7.60
N GLU A 612 7.00 2.22 8.00
CA GLU A 612 7.78 2.43 9.24
C GLU A 612 6.94 2.08 10.47
N PHE A 613 5.64 2.41 10.48
CA PHE A 613 4.72 1.94 11.52
C PHE A 613 4.51 0.43 11.50
N LEU A 614 4.45 -0.25 10.34
CA LEU A 614 4.38 -1.71 10.30
C LEU A 614 5.60 -2.36 10.93
N LEU A 615 6.81 -1.93 10.56
CA LEU A 615 8.06 -2.46 11.11
C LEU A 615 8.23 -2.11 12.58
N TYR A 616 7.95 -0.88 13.01
CA TYR A 616 8.03 -0.50 14.42
C TYR A 616 6.94 -1.19 15.26
N PHE A 617 5.66 -1.00 14.94
CA PHE A 617 4.54 -1.41 15.80
C PHE A 617 4.25 -2.91 15.72
N TYR A 618 4.22 -3.54 14.55
CA TYR A 618 3.93 -4.98 14.43
C TYR A 618 5.19 -5.83 14.35
N GLY A 619 6.33 -5.26 13.99
CA GLY A 619 7.62 -5.94 13.94
C GLY A 619 8.36 -5.90 15.28
N LEU A 620 9.01 -4.77 15.57
CA LEU A 620 9.91 -4.56 16.72
C LEU A 620 9.20 -4.49 18.08
N GLY A 621 8.03 -3.87 18.11
CA GLY A 621 7.37 -3.43 19.35
C GLY A 621 7.07 -4.51 20.38
N PRO A 622 6.70 -5.77 20.03
CA PRO A 622 6.56 -6.85 21.02
C PRO A 622 7.82 -7.08 21.87
N ALA A 623 9.02 -6.97 21.30
CA ALA A 623 10.26 -7.05 22.05
C ALA A 623 10.60 -5.71 22.73
N LEU A 624 10.60 -4.61 21.97
CA LEU A 624 11.10 -3.30 22.46
C LEU A 624 10.18 -2.61 23.47
N LEU A 625 8.91 -3.03 23.60
CA LEU A 625 7.99 -2.54 24.64
C LEU A 625 7.87 -3.48 25.84
N HIS A 626 8.49 -4.66 25.81
CA HIS A 626 8.52 -5.57 26.96
C HIS A 626 9.34 -4.95 28.10
N GLY A 627 8.78 -4.91 29.31
CA GLY A 627 9.33 -4.17 30.46
C GLY A 627 9.28 -2.64 30.35
N VAL A 628 8.76 -2.08 29.25
CA VAL A 628 8.51 -0.64 29.10
C VAL A 628 7.02 -0.34 29.34
N LEU A 629 6.13 -1.12 28.72
CA LEU A 629 4.71 -1.16 29.05
C LEU A 629 4.49 -2.11 30.24
N PRO A 630 3.64 -1.77 31.23
CA PRO A 630 3.22 -2.71 32.26
C PRO A 630 2.52 -3.94 31.66
N ASP A 631 2.76 -5.12 32.22
CA ASP A 631 2.34 -6.43 31.69
C ASP A 631 0.93 -6.49 31.10
N LYS A 632 -0.08 -5.99 31.83
CA LYS A 632 -1.48 -5.99 31.37
C LYS A 632 -1.68 -5.24 30.05
N TYR A 633 -0.93 -4.17 29.80
CA TYR A 633 -0.98 -3.39 28.56
C TYR A 633 -0.11 -4.02 27.47
N TRP A 634 1.05 -4.59 27.83
CA TRP A 634 1.92 -5.30 26.89
C TRP A 634 1.25 -6.58 26.34
N LYS A 635 0.73 -7.46 27.21
CA LYS A 635 0.02 -8.69 26.82
C LYS A 635 -1.25 -8.38 26.02
N HIS A 636 -1.97 -7.29 26.36
CA HIS A 636 -3.10 -6.78 25.56
C HIS A 636 -2.69 -6.37 24.14
N TYR A 637 -1.65 -5.56 24.03
CA TYR A 637 -1.08 -5.11 22.76
C TYR A 637 -0.56 -6.29 21.91
N CYS A 638 0.09 -7.26 22.52
CA CYS A 638 0.56 -8.49 21.87
C CYS A 638 -0.58 -9.29 21.20
N LYS A 639 -1.80 -9.32 21.78
CA LYS A 639 -2.98 -9.92 21.11
C LYS A 639 -3.35 -9.17 19.83
N CYS A 640 -3.31 -7.83 19.84
CA CYS A 640 -3.50 -7.00 18.65
C CYS A 640 -2.46 -7.33 17.57
N VAL A 641 -1.19 -7.43 17.97
CA VAL A 641 -0.10 -7.75 17.04
C VAL A 641 -0.26 -9.15 16.45
N ARG A 642 -0.62 -10.18 17.25
CA ARG A 642 -0.83 -11.54 16.73
C ARG A 642 -1.97 -11.60 15.71
N GLY A 643 -3.12 -11.03 16.05
CA GLY A 643 -4.29 -11.04 15.18
C GLY A 643 -4.06 -10.32 13.85
N ASN A 644 -3.40 -9.15 13.88
CA ASN A 644 -3.05 -8.40 12.66
C ASN A 644 -1.92 -9.06 11.86
N ARG A 645 -0.88 -9.62 12.50
CA ARG A 645 0.19 -10.37 11.82
C ARG A 645 -0.39 -11.53 10.99
N ILE A 646 -1.41 -12.23 11.51
CA ILE A 646 -2.11 -13.30 10.77
C ILE A 646 -2.85 -12.74 9.54
N LEU A 647 -3.63 -11.67 9.70
CA LEU A 647 -4.44 -11.10 8.61
C LEU A 647 -3.63 -10.41 7.50
N MET A 648 -2.34 -10.15 7.74
CA MET A 648 -1.39 -9.64 6.75
C MET A 648 -0.72 -10.74 5.91
N GLN A 649 -1.01 -12.01 6.17
CA GLN A 649 -0.53 -13.12 5.33
C GLN A 649 -1.39 -13.24 4.06
N GLU A 650 -0.78 -13.65 2.95
CA GLU A 650 -1.50 -14.03 1.71
C GLU A 650 -2.20 -15.38 1.86
N GLU A 651 -1.66 -16.23 2.71
CA GLU A 651 -2.11 -17.59 2.99
C GLU A 651 -2.44 -17.66 4.48
N ILE A 652 -3.71 -17.94 4.81
CA ILE A 652 -4.22 -17.96 6.19
C ILE A 652 -5.00 -19.25 6.38
N THR A 653 -4.51 -20.12 7.27
CA THR A 653 -5.21 -21.39 7.57
C THR A 653 -6.49 -21.17 8.40
N PRO A 654 -7.44 -22.13 8.41
CA PRO A 654 -8.65 -22.03 9.23
C PRO A 654 -8.35 -21.90 10.73
N ALA A 655 -7.24 -22.48 11.19
CA ALA A 655 -6.81 -22.44 12.59
C ALA A 655 -6.25 -21.05 12.95
N GLU A 656 -5.44 -20.45 12.08
CA GLU A 656 -4.96 -19.08 12.27
C GLU A 656 -6.09 -18.07 12.18
N LEU A 657 -7.06 -18.26 11.29
CA LEU A 657 -8.20 -17.34 11.17
C LEU A 657 -9.06 -17.35 12.45
N ARG A 658 -9.24 -18.52 13.08
CA ARG A 658 -9.81 -18.66 14.43
C ARG A 658 -8.96 -17.94 15.49
N GLU A 659 -7.64 -18.15 15.48
CA GLU A 659 -6.73 -17.49 16.42
C GLU A 659 -6.78 -15.96 16.28
N SER A 660 -6.84 -15.44 15.06
CA SER A 660 -6.99 -14.00 14.80
C SER A 660 -8.33 -13.47 15.33
N ASN A 661 -9.44 -14.16 15.03
CA ASN A 661 -10.76 -13.78 15.57
C ASN A 661 -10.78 -13.75 17.10
N GLN A 662 -10.23 -14.78 17.74
CA GLN A 662 -10.10 -14.84 19.19
C GLN A 662 -9.25 -13.67 19.71
N LYS A 663 -8.04 -13.46 19.18
CA LYS A 663 -7.10 -12.45 19.71
C LYS A 663 -7.56 -11.02 19.46
N LEU A 664 -8.25 -10.74 18.34
CA LEU A 664 -8.80 -9.41 18.06
C LEU A 664 -10.09 -9.13 18.84
N THR A 665 -10.89 -10.15 19.15
CA THR A 665 -12.03 -10.03 20.08
C THR A 665 -11.54 -9.77 21.50
N GLU A 666 -10.67 -10.64 22.04
CA GLU A 666 -10.02 -10.46 23.35
C GLU A 666 -9.33 -9.09 23.49
N PHE A 667 -8.72 -8.57 22.42
CA PHE A 667 -8.12 -7.24 22.37
C PHE A 667 -9.17 -6.11 22.44
N SER A 668 -10.25 -6.22 21.66
CA SER A 668 -11.30 -5.20 21.60
C SER A 668 -12.02 -5.07 22.95
N ASP A 669 -12.44 -6.20 23.53
CA ASP A 669 -13.18 -6.22 24.81
C ASP A 669 -12.32 -5.77 26.00
N ALA A 670 -11.04 -6.17 26.03
CA ALA A 670 -10.12 -5.78 27.10
C ALA A 670 -9.73 -4.29 27.03
N PHE A 671 -9.81 -3.62 25.88
CA PHE A 671 -9.48 -2.19 25.78
C PHE A 671 -10.41 -1.31 26.64
N GLU A 672 -11.70 -1.64 26.68
CA GLU A 672 -12.70 -0.94 27.51
C GLU A 672 -12.44 -1.14 29.01
N THR A 673 -11.93 -2.31 29.39
CA THR A 673 -11.60 -2.62 30.80
C THR A 673 -10.28 -1.97 31.21
N LEU A 674 -9.27 -1.99 30.33
CA LEU A 674 -7.90 -1.57 30.63
C LEU A 674 -7.71 -0.04 30.58
N TYR A 675 -8.16 0.61 29.51
CA TYR A 675 -7.92 2.05 29.26
C TYR A 675 -9.13 2.90 29.61
N CYS A 676 -10.32 2.49 29.15
CA CYS A 676 -11.56 3.26 29.40
C CYS A 676 -12.06 3.07 30.84
N GLN A 677 -11.79 1.90 31.44
CA GLN A 677 -12.17 1.53 32.80
C GLN A 677 -13.68 1.70 33.07
N ARG A 678 -14.51 1.45 32.04
CA ARG A 678 -15.96 1.74 31.99
C ARG A 678 -16.37 3.20 32.27
N ARG A 679 -15.43 4.15 32.35
CA ARG A 679 -15.73 5.55 32.66
C ARG A 679 -16.25 6.29 31.43
N THR A 680 -17.42 6.92 31.57
CA THR A 680 -18.04 7.74 30.51
C THR A 680 -17.14 8.89 30.04
N ASP A 681 -16.35 9.45 30.94
CA ASP A 681 -15.43 10.55 30.68
C ASP A 681 -14.18 10.12 29.88
N ARG A 682 -13.90 8.81 29.77
CA ARG A 682 -12.86 8.21 28.93
C ARG A 682 -13.38 7.54 27.66
N LEU A 683 -14.69 7.61 27.40
CA LEU A 683 -15.32 6.95 26.24
C LEU A 683 -14.70 7.36 24.89
N HIS A 684 -14.08 8.56 24.83
CA HIS A 684 -13.36 9.06 23.65
C HIS A 684 -12.03 8.37 23.35
N PHE A 685 -11.57 7.45 24.19
CA PHE A 685 -10.46 6.54 23.85
C PHE A 685 -10.91 5.45 22.87
N VAL A 686 -12.21 5.09 22.86
CA VAL A 686 -12.77 4.07 21.95
C VAL A 686 -12.98 4.68 20.57
N ARG A 687 -11.89 4.78 19.80
CA ARG A 687 -11.95 5.10 18.37
C ARG A 687 -12.42 3.88 17.56
N PRO A 688 -12.96 4.04 16.34
CA PRO A 688 -13.33 2.93 15.46
C PRO A 688 -12.24 1.86 15.27
N SER A 689 -10.96 2.24 15.31
CA SER A 689 -9.82 1.31 15.19
C SER A 689 -9.71 0.26 16.33
N ILE A 690 -10.44 0.40 17.44
CA ILE A 690 -10.57 -0.66 18.46
C ILE A 690 -11.60 -1.73 18.05
N HIS A 691 -12.65 -1.34 17.33
CA HIS A 691 -13.75 -2.24 16.96
C HIS A 691 -13.57 -2.86 15.58
N THR A 692 -13.15 -2.09 14.56
CA THR A 692 -12.99 -2.60 13.18
C THR A 692 -12.13 -3.87 13.06
N PRO A 693 -11.03 -4.06 13.83
CA PRO A 693 -10.22 -5.28 13.74
C PRO A 693 -11.01 -6.59 13.97
N SER A 694 -12.08 -6.60 14.79
CA SER A 694 -12.84 -7.84 15.02
C SER A 694 -13.72 -8.26 13.85
N HIS A 695 -13.92 -7.42 12.83
CA HIS A 695 -14.66 -7.78 11.60
C HIS A 695 -13.76 -8.40 10.53
N MET A 696 -12.48 -8.02 10.50
CA MET A 696 -11.50 -8.46 9.50
C MET A 696 -11.39 -9.99 9.33
N PRO A 697 -11.51 -10.84 10.38
CA PRO A 697 -11.46 -12.29 10.22
C PRO A 697 -12.69 -12.88 9.51
N PHE A 698 -13.89 -12.36 9.80
CA PHE A 698 -15.12 -12.78 9.12
C PHE A 698 -15.09 -12.37 7.65
N GLU A 699 -14.61 -11.16 7.37
CA GLU A 699 -14.41 -10.70 5.99
C GLU A 699 -13.33 -11.49 5.26
N THR A 700 -12.25 -11.87 5.94
CA THR A 700 -11.19 -12.72 5.37
C THR A 700 -11.71 -14.11 4.99
N ALA A 701 -12.67 -14.68 5.73
CA ALA A 701 -13.37 -15.90 5.31
C ALA A 701 -14.27 -15.65 4.08
N ARG A 702 -14.94 -14.50 4.06
CA ARG A 702 -15.99 -14.13 3.09
C ARG A 702 -15.45 -13.76 1.70
N VAL A 703 -14.42 -12.92 1.62
CA VAL A 703 -13.86 -12.39 0.36
C VAL A 703 -12.35 -12.62 0.21
N GLY A 704 -11.76 -13.39 1.12
CA GLY A 704 -10.35 -13.77 1.10
C GLY A 704 -9.43 -12.81 1.87
N PRO A 705 -8.13 -13.17 2.01
CA PRO A 705 -7.14 -12.40 2.78
C PRO A 705 -7.02 -10.94 2.38
N GLY A 706 -7.19 -10.04 3.36
CA GLY A 706 -7.21 -8.58 3.15
C GLY A 706 -6.02 -8.02 2.38
N ILE A 707 -4.85 -8.66 2.48
CA ILE A 707 -3.62 -8.25 1.79
C ILE A 707 -3.81 -8.20 0.27
N ILE A 708 -4.70 -9.04 -0.29
CA ILE A 708 -4.98 -9.25 -1.71
C ILE A 708 -5.79 -8.09 -2.36
N TYR A 709 -6.53 -7.31 -1.56
CA TYR A 709 -7.29 -6.12 -1.97
C TYR A 709 -6.88 -4.83 -1.24
N SER A 710 -5.73 -4.85 -0.58
CA SER A 710 -5.16 -3.73 0.20
C SER A 710 -4.89 -2.46 -0.62
N GLN A 711 -5.01 -1.28 0.00
CA GLN A 711 -4.81 0.00 -0.71
C GLN A 711 -3.36 0.31 -1.13
N TRP A 712 -2.38 -0.57 -0.83
CA TRP A 712 -0.97 -0.41 -1.21
C TRP A 712 -0.76 -0.16 -2.70
N ALA A 713 -1.54 -0.80 -3.58
CA ALA A 713 -1.43 -0.59 -5.03
C ALA A 713 -1.88 0.82 -5.47
N LEU A 714 -2.91 1.36 -4.82
CA LEU A 714 -3.51 2.65 -5.14
C LEU A 714 -2.59 3.80 -4.70
N GLU A 715 -2.18 3.81 -3.44
CA GLU A 715 -1.25 4.82 -2.88
C GLU A 715 0.08 4.87 -3.65
N ARG A 716 0.62 3.70 -3.97
CA ARG A 716 1.78 3.52 -4.85
C ARG A 716 1.53 4.12 -6.23
N THR A 717 0.37 3.91 -6.83
CA THR A 717 0.02 4.46 -8.15
C THR A 717 -0.14 5.98 -8.10
N ILE A 718 -0.73 6.52 -7.03
CA ILE A 718 -0.82 7.97 -6.77
C ILE A 718 0.59 8.58 -6.66
N GLY A 719 1.49 7.99 -5.87
CA GLY A 719 2.89 8.44 -5.76
C GLY A 719 3.63 8.41 -7.10
N ASN A 720 3.49 7.31 -7.86
CA ASN A 720 4.07 7.16 -9.19
C ASN A 720 3.55 8.20 -10.21
N LEU A 721 2.31 8.68 -10.06
CA LEU A 721 1.76 9.74 -10.91
C LEU A 721 2.22 11.14 -10.43
N GLY A 722 2.30 11.37 -9.11
CA GLY A 722 2.82 12.60 -8.53
C GLY A 722 4.27 12.89 -8.92
N GLU A 723 5.12 11.85 -8.94
CA GLU A 723 6.50 11.91 -9.42
C GLU A 723 6.64 12.35 -10.89
N GLU A 724 5.62 12.09 -11.69
CA GLU A 724 5.57 12.40 -13.11
C GLU A 724 4.95 13.78 -13.40
N ILE A 725 4.42 14.48 -12.39
CA ILE A 725 4.01 15.89 -12.51
C ILE A 725 5.27 16.77 -12.61
N LYS A 726 5.38 17.54 -13.70
CA LYS A 726 6.51 18.45 -13.96
C LYS A 726 6.10 19.92 -14.16
N GLN A 727 4.81 20.21 -14.29
CA GLN A 727 4.30 21.56 -14.50
C GLN A 727 3.42 22.00 -13.31
N HIS A 728 4.02 22.67 -12.34
CA HIS A 728 3.32 23.10 -11.11
C HIS A 728 2.20 24.12 -11.38
N SER A 729 2.30 24.93 -12.44
CA SER A 729 1.28 25.93 -12.81
C SER A 729 -0.03 25.33 -13.34
N ASN A 730 -0.04 24.08 -13.80
CA ASN A 730 -1.26 23.35 -14.16
C ASN A 730 -1.15 21.87 -13.81
N ALA A 731 -0.88 21.60 -12.53
CA ALA A 731 -0.61 20.25 -12.03
C ALA A 731 -1.74 19.24 -12.32
N PHE A 732 -3.01 19.69 -12.31
CA PHE A 732 -4.17 18.80 -12.53
C PHE A 732 -4.32 18.37 -14.00
N ALA A 733 -4.21 19.29 -14.97
CA ALA A 733 -4.24 18.89 -16.39
C ALA A 733 -3.01 18.06 -16.77
N ASN A 734 -1.85 18.37 -16.17
CA ASN A 734 -0.64 17.57 -16.32
C ASN A 734 -0.85 16.15 -15.77
N LEU A 735 -1.48 16.00 -14.60
CA LEU A 735 -1.86 14.70 -14.00
C LEU A 735 -2.85 13.91 -14.87
N SER A 736 -3.90 14.53 -15.43
CA SER A 736 -4.80 13.87 -16.38
C SER A 736 -4.05 13.32 -17.60
N GLN A 737 -3.13 14.11 -18.19
CA GLN A 737 -2.31 13.65 -19.31
C GLN A 737 -1.30 12.55 -18.90
N ARG A 738 -0.76 12.56 -17.67
CA ARG A 738 0.05 11.45 -17.15
C ARG A 738 -0.77 10.17 -16.97
N ALA A 739 -2.00 10.28 -16.48
CA ALA A 739 -2.89 9.14 -16.29
C ALA A 739 -3.35 8.54 -17.63
N LEU A 740 -3.76 9.36 -18.60
CA LEU A 740 -4.06 8.89 -19.96
C LEU A 740 -2.86 8.17 -20.60
N ARG A 741 -1.66 8.77 -20.53
CA ARG A 741 -0.42 8.15 -21.03
C ARG A 741 -0.09 6.85 -20.29
N ARG A 742 -0.45 6.71 -19.00
CA ARG A 742 -0.33 5.43 -18.27
C ARG A 742 -1.27 4.37 -18.87
N CYS A 743 -2.55 4.67 -19.05
CA CYS A 743 -3.51 3.74 -19.63
C CYS A 743 -3.06 3.27 -21.03
N GLN A 744 -2.68 4.21 -21.89
CA GLN A 744 -2.18 3.95 -23.24
C GLN A 744 -0.90 3.10 -23.24
N VAL A 745 0.12 3.46 -22.44
CA VAL A 745 1.39 2.70 -22.37
C VAL A 745 1.20 1.32 -21.72
N ASN A 746 0.27 1.18 -20.78
CA ASN A 746 -0.07 -0.11 -20.18
C ASN A 746 -0.73 -1.04 -21.22
N ALA A 747 -1.72 -0.55 -21.96
CA ALA A 747 -2.37 -1.29 -23.05
C ALA A 747 -1.35 -1.68 -24.15
N LEU A 748 -0.55 -0.71 -24.62
CA LEU A 748 0.46 -0.95 -25.66
C LEU A 748 1.46 -2.04 -25.26
N LYS A 749 1.91 -2.07 -24.00
CA LYS A 749 2.82 -3.09 -23.44
C LYS A 749 2.15 -4.43 -23.08
N ALA A 750 0.84 -4.55 -23.22
CA ALA A 750 0.11 -5.81 -23.15
C ALA A 750 -0.10 -6.43 -24.55
N MET A 751 -0.27 -5.57 -25.57
CA MET A 751 -0.44 -5.95 -26.97
C MET A 751 0.89 -6.22 -27.70
N ILE A 752 1.96 -5.50 -27.34
CA ILE A 752 3.29 -5.59 -27.95
C ILE A 752 4.33 -5.75 -26.82
N PRO A 753 4.60 -6.99 -26.34
CA PRO A 753 5.40 -7.23 -25.13
C PRO A 753 6.89 -6.88 -25.28
N ASP A 754 7.42 -6.96 -26.50
CA ASP A 754 8.82 -6.67 -26.88
C ASP A 754 9.17 -5.17 -26.87
N LEU A 755 8.19 -4.29 -26.57
CA LEU A 755 8.43 -2.90 -26.15
C LEU A 755 8.96 -2.79 -24.69
N GLU A 756 9.12 -3.90 -23.98
CA GLU A 756 10.00 -3.97 -22.79
C GLU A 756 11.23 -4.83 -23.13
N PRO A 757 12.47 -4.35 -22.92
CA PRO A 757 13.66 -5.18 -23.09
C PRO A 757 13.62 -6.37 -22.11
N PRO A 758 14.27 -7.50 -22.42
CA PRO A 758 14.22 -8.72 -21.61
C PRO A 758 14.48 -8.47 -20.11
N GLU A 759 13.66 -9.06 -19.22
CA GLU A 759 13.74 -8.82 -17.77
C GLU A 759 15.13 -9.22 -17.23
N ASN A 760 15.89 -8.24 -16.70
CA ASN A 760 17.13 -8.36 -15.91
C ASN A 760 17.91 -9.69 -16.10
N PRO A 761 18.77 -9.81 -17.13
CA PRO A 761 19.63 -10.97 -17.29
C PRO A 761 20.52 -11.18 -16.03
N LEU A 762 20.79 -12.44 -15.71
CA LEU A 762 21.58 -12.77 -14.52
C LEU A 762 22.99 -12.15 -14.59
N PRO A 763 23.51 -11.54 -13.51
CA PRO A 763 24.84 -10.92 -13.52
C PRO A 763 25.94 -11.92 -13.91
N ARG A 764 26.85 -11.53 -14.81
CA ARG A 764 27.97 -12.37 -15.25
C ARG A 764 28.71 -12.98 -14.06
N GLY A 765 28.80 -14.32 -14.03
CA GLY A 765 29.44 -15.06 -12.94
C GLY A 765 28.50 -15.53 -11.82
N SER A 766 27.19 -15.26 -11.90
CA SER A 766 26.19 -15.94 -11.09
C SER A 766 25.99 -17.39 -11.53
N LEU A 767 25.57 -18.27 -10.60
CA LEU A 767 25.16 -19.64 -10.89
C LEU A 767 23.69 -19.84 -10.51
N ASP A 768 22.85 -20.14 -11.50
CA ASP A 768 21.46 -20.57 -11.25
C ASP A 768 21.46 -21.99 -10.67
N LEU A 769 20.69 -22.19 -9.59
CA LEU A 769 20.52 -23.47 -8.91
C LEU A 769 19.16 -24.11 -9.21
N GLY A 770 18.34 -23.47 -10.04
CA GLY A 770 16.95 -23.81 -10.30
C GLY A 770 16.03 -23.47 -9.12
N SER A 771 14.72 -23.56 -9.36
CA SER A 771 13.69 -23.28 -8.35
C SER A 771 13.73 -21.84 -7.80
N GLY A 772 14.30 -20.88 -8.56
CA GLY A 772 14.43 -19.46 -8.18
C GLY A 772 15.69 -19.10 -7.38
N TYR A 773 16.45 -20.09 -6.89
CA TYR A 773 17.70 -19.87 -6.14
C TYR A 773 18.86 -19.55 -7.09
N VAL A 774 19.59 -18.46 -6.83
CA VAL A 774 20.77 -18.08 -7.64
C VAL A 774 21.92 -17.65 -6.75
N LEU A 775 23.08 -18.30 -6.88
CA LEU A 775 24.34 -17.85 -6.28
C LEU A 775 24.86 -16.62 -7.05
N LEU A 776 25.20 -15.55 -6.33
CA LEU A 776 25.61 -14.26 -6.90
C LEU A 776 27.06 -13.91 -6.58
N THR A 777 27.66 -13.07 -7.44
CA THR A 777 29.07 -12.65 -7.34
C THR A 777 29.42 -11.93 -6.02
N ALA A 778 30.72 -11.85 -5.73
CA ALA A 778 31.36 -11.92 -4.40
C ALA A 778 31.61 -13.36 -3.94
N MET A 779 32.58 -14.00 -4.62
CA MET A 779 33.12 -15.33 -4.36
C MET A 779 34.62 -15.21 -4.02
N ASP A 780 35.21 -16.23 -3.38
CA ASP A 780 36.67 -16.40 -3.33
C ASP A 780 37.22 -16.67 -4.75
N ASN A 781 38.45 -16.24 -5.00
CA ASN A 781 39.15 -16.44 -6.28
C ASN A 781 39.87 -17.80 -6.40
N ALA A 782 39.97 -18.55 -5.29
CA ALA A 782 40.60 -19.86 -5.21
C ALA A 782 39.93 -20.66 -4.07
N ALA A 783 40.18 -21.97 -4.00
CA ALA A 783 39.82 -22.74 -2.80
C ALA A 783 40.77 -22.39 -1.63
N ARG A 784 40.23 -22.35 -0.42
CA ARG A 784 40.93 -21.98 0.83
C ARG A 784 40.50 -22.88 1.98
N GLU A 785 41.33 -23.00 3.00
CA GLU A 785 40.95 -23.63 4.25
C GLU A 785 39.86 -22.83 4.98
N VAL A 786 39.12 -23.52 5.84
CA VAL A 786 38.04 -23.02 6.70
C VAL A 786 38.45 -23.16 8.17
N ASP A 787 37.69 -22.59 9.11
CA ASP A 787 38.02 -22.79 10.52
C ASP A 787 37.75 -24.24 11.00
N GLN A 788 38.28 -24.60 12.17
CA GLN A 788 38.19 -25.97 12.68
C GLN A 788 36.74 -26.44 12.92
N PHE A 789 35.84 -25.55 13.35
CA PHE A 789 34.44 -25.87 13.60
C PHE A 789 33.67 -26.00 12.27
N GLU A 790 33.95 -25.13 11.30
CA GLU A 790 33.45 -25.24 9.92
C GLU A 790 33.92 -26.53 9.25
N ALA A 791 35.18 -26.92 9.43
CA ALA A 791 35.74 -28.18 8.93
C ALA A 791 35.05 -29.40 9.56
N THR A 792 34.82 -29.38 10.88
CA THR A 792 34.09 -30.43 11.60
C THR A 792 32.64 -30.54 11.11
N ALA A 793 31.96 -29.41 10.85
CA ALA A 793 30.60 -29.40 10.30
C ALA A 793 30.55 -30.01 8.88
N ILE A 794 31.51 -29.68 8.01
CA ILE A 794 31.62 -30.25 6.66
C ILE A 794 31.89 -31.77 6.73
N ARG A 795 32.83 -32.21 7.58
CA ARG A 795 33.10 -33.65 7.80
C ARG A 795 31.85 -34.38 8.28
N SER A 796 31.13 -33.81 9.25
CA SER A 796 29.91 -34.41 9.81
C SER A 796 28.80 -34.55 8.76
N TYR A 797 28.65 -33.54 7.89
CA TYR A 797 27.69 -33.58 6.77
C TYR A 797 28.06 -34.63 5.72
N LEU A 798 29.35 -34.78 5.38
CA LEU A 798 29.85 -35.81 4.48
C LEU A 798 29.59 -37.23 5.01
N VAL A 799 29.92 -37.48 6.29
CA VAL A 799 29.63 -38.75 6.98
C VAL A 799 28.13 -39.06 6.95
N ALA A 800 27.28 -38.08 7.29
CA ALA A 800 25.82 -38.23 7.25
C ALA A 800 25.25 -38.41 5.83
N ALA A 801 25.99 -38.01 4.79
CA ALA A 801 25.64 -38.20 3.39
C ALA A 801 26.17 -39.53 2.79
N GLY A 802 26.88 -40.35 3.57
CA GLY A 802 27.48 -41.62 3.12
C GLY A 802 28.76 -41.46 2.30
N ASP A 803 29.43 -40.31 2.37
CA ASP A 803 30.64 -39.96 1.60
C ASP A 803 31.79 -39.53 2.55
N PRO A 804 32.19 -40.36 3.54
CA PRO A 804 33.11 -39.96 4.59
C PRO A 804 34.51 -39.61 4.06
N PRO A 805 35.11 -38.47 4.46
CA PRO A 805 36.47 -38.12 4.06
C PRO A 805 37.52 -38.90 4.86
N PRO A 806 38.78 -38.97 4.40
CA PRO A 806 39.89 -39.58 5.15
C PRO A 806 40.12 -38.95 6.52
N ASP A 807 40.74 -39.69 7.45
CA ASP A 807 40.98 -39.23 8.82
C ASP A 807 41.80 -37.92 8.86
N ALA A 808 42.93 -37.89 8.16
CA ALA A 808 43.77 -36.69 7.99
C ALA A 808 43.28 -35.85 6.79
N TRP A 809 42.17 -35.12 6.97
CA TRP A 809 41.56 -34.31 5.91
C TRP A 809 41.10 -32.93 6.39
N THR A 810 41.58 -31.90 5.70
CA THR A 810 41.18 -30.49 5.83
C THR A 810 40.38 -30.08 4.59
N PRO A 811 39.13 -29.59 4.72
CA PRO A 811 38.34 -29.14 3.58
C PRO A 811 38.87 -27.81 3.00
N LEU A 812 39.24 -27.85 1.71
CA LEU A 812 39.44 -26.66 0.89
C LEU A 812 38.14 -26.28 0.19
N VAL A 813 37.65 -25.06 0.39
CA VAL A 813 36.37 -24.58 -0.18
C VAL A 813 36.54 -23.26 -0.92
N THR A 814 35.72 -23.04 -1.95
CA THR A 814 35.57 -21.72 -2.59
C THR A 814 34.27 -21.10 -2.10
N ARG A 815 34.37 -20.10 -1.21
CA ARG A 815 33.22 -19.47 -0.56
C ARG A 815 32.50 -18.51 -1.49
N TRP A 816 31.19 -18.52 -1.45
CA TRP A 816 30.31 -17.51 -2.03
C TRP A 816 29.65 -16.72 -0.90
N SER A 817 29.41 -15.42 -1.11
CA SER A 817 28.83 -14.54 -0.09
C SER A 817 27.33 -14.31 -0.22
N ARG A 818 26.73 -14.63 -1.38
CA ARG A 818 25.40 -14.14 -1.75
C ARG A 818 24.55 -15.20 -2.44
N VAL A 819 23.30 -15.36 -1.99
CA VAL A 819 22.24 -16.12 -2.65
C VAL A 819 21.01 -15.24 -2.83
N ARG A 820 20.48 -15.14 -4.05
CA ARG A 820 19.11 -14.69 -4.27
C ARG A 820 18.17 -15.85 -3.98
N LEU A 821 17.24 -15.67 -3.05
CA LEU A 821 16.18 -16.61 -2.72
C LEU A 821 15.01 -16.49 -3.72
N PRO A 822 14.13 -17.49 -3.84
CA PRO A 822 13.00 -17.46 -4.78
C PRO A 822 12.06 -16.26 -4.57
N ASN A 823 11.89 -15.85 -3.31
CA ASN A 823 11.10 -14.68 -2.90
C ASN A 823 11.76 -13.31 -3.20
N GLY A 824 12.85 -13.30 -3.96
CA GLY A 824 13.58 -12.09 -4.35
C GLY A 824 14.49 -11.48 -3.28
N GLN A 825 14.52 -12.02 -2.06
CA GLN A 825 15.45 -11.56 -1.02
C GLN A 825 16.90 -11.96 -1.35
N LEU A 826 17.85 -11.10 -0.97
CA LEU A 826 19.28 -11.36 -1.09
C LEU A 826 19.83 -11.83 0.26
N ALA A 827 19.96 -13.15 0.42
CA ALA A 827 20.64 -13.74 1.56
C ALA A 827 22.17 -13.51 1.42
N ARG A 828 22.79 -13.00 2.49
CA ARG A 828 24.22 -12.63 2.54
C ARG A 828 24.97 -13.58 3.49
N SER A 829 26.21 -13.24 3.85
CA SER A 829 27.07 -14.11 4.66
C SER A 829 27.94 -13.32 5.64
N ALA A 830 28.23 -13.90 6.81
CA ALA A 830 29.09 -13.31 7.84
C ALA A 830 30.44 -12.86 7.25
N TRP A 831 31.08 -13.73 6.47
CA TRP A 831 32.36 -13.51 5.78
C TRP A 831 32.51 -12.16 5.03
N LYS A 832 31.41 -11.54 4.55
CA LYS A 832 31.45 -10.18 3.93
C LYS A 832 30.59 -9.13 4.63
N GLU A 833 29.79 -9.51 5.61
CA GLU A 833 29.03 -8.55 6.43
C GLU A 833 29.80 -8.09 7.67
N GLU A 834 30.74 -8.89 8.18
CA GLU A 834 31.58 -8.56 9.34
C GLU A 834 32.75 -7.64 9.00
N LEU A 835 33.08 -7.55 7.71
CA LEU A 835 34.01 -6.57 7.16
C LEU A 835 33.42 -5.13 7.10
N LYS A 836 32.20 -4.93 7.61
CA LYS A 836 31.49 -3.64 7.60
C LYS A 836 31.36 -3.08 9.01
N SER A 837 31.51 -1.76 9.13
CA SER A 837 31.09 -1.08 10.36
C SER A 837 29.57 -1.23 10.58
N ILE A 838 29.14 -1.27 11.83
CA ILE A 838 27.72 -1.45 12.18
C ILE A 838 26.80 -0.37 11.59
N GLY A 839 27.29 0.87 11.42
CA GLY A 839 26.56 1.95 10.76
C GLY A 839 26.37 1.77 9.24
N GLN A 840 27.11 0.86 8.61
CA GLN A 840 27.00 0.49 7.18
C GLN A 840 26.34 -0.89 6.98
N LEU A 841 25.97 -1.56 8.06
CA LEU A 841 25.36 -2.89 8.02
C LEU A 841 23.85 -2.82 7.77
N ARG A 842 23.34 -3.80 7.01
CA ARG A 842 21.92 -4.07 6.76
C ARG A 842 21.75 -5.60 6.74
N CYS A 843 22.02 -6.19 7.89
CA CYS A 843 22.29 -7.61 8.12
C CYS A 843 21.31 -8.49 7.35
N ALA A 844 21.82 -9.30 6.42
CA ALA A 844 21.02 -10.22 5.61
C ALA A 844 21.58 -11.65 5.58
N ARG A 845 22.57 -11.94 6.43
CA ARG A 845 23.11 -13.28 6.71
C ARG A 845 22.26 -14.16 7.63
N ARG A 846 21.18 -13.62 8.22
CA ARG A 846 20.32 -14.32 9.19
C ARG A 846 19.06 -14.84 8.51
N VAL A 847 18.81 -16.14 8.66
CA VAL A 847 17.87 -16.89 7.80
C VAL A 847 16.91 -17.77 8.59
N LYS A 848 15.70 -17.91 8.04
CA LYS A 848 14.71 -18.93 8.40
C LYS A 848 14.92 -20.13 7.49
N ILE A 849 15.03 -21.33 8.07
CA ILE A 849 15.30 -22.57 7.35
C ILE A 849 14.30 -23.67 7.69
N SER A 850 14.08 -24.60 6.76
CA SER A 850 13.32 -25.84 7.00
C SER A 850 14.29 -26.98 7.32
N CYS A 851 14.17 -27.59 8.49
CA CYS A 851 15.02 -28.69 8.94
C CYS A 851 14.16 -29.78 9.60
N GLY A 852 14.15 -30.99 9.04
CA GLY A 852 13.33 -32.10 9.55
C GLY A 852 11.83 -31.80 9.62
N GLY A 853 11.31 -31.01 8.66
CA GLY A 853 9.93 -30.53 8.65
C GLY A 853 9.61 -29.42 9.67
N ARG A 854 10.59 -28.98 10.47
CA ARG A 854 10.44 -27.90 11.46
C ARG A 854 11.10 -26.61 10.97
N THR A 855 10.51 -25.47 11.33
CA THR A 855 11.18 -24.17 11.17
C THR A 855 12.33 -24.04 12.18
N ARG A 856 13.49 -23.61 11.68
CA ARG A 856 14.67 -23.22 12.46
C ARG A 856 15.20 -21.87 11.98
N PHE A 857 16.12 -21.28 12.75
CA PHE A 857 16.82 -20.06 12.38
C PHE A 857 18.34 -20.28 12.49
N ALA A 858 19.09 -19.62 11.62
CA ALA A 858 20.55 -19.75 11.53
C ALA A 858 21.22 -18.46 11.03
N GLU A 859 22.51 -18.31 11.30
CA GLU A 859 23.41 -17.28 10.77
C GLU A 859 24.36 -17.93 9.74
N VAL A 860 24.34 -17.44 8.49
CA VAL A 860 25.14 -18.02 7.40
C VAL A 860 26.57 -17.48 7.44
N HIS A 861 27.55 -18.38 7.56
CA HIS A 861 28.97 -18.07 7.48
C HIS A 861 29.35 -17.76 6.02
N PHE A 862 29.04 -18.71 5.12
CA PHE A 862 29.15 -18.61 3.66
C PHE A 862 28.37 -19.73 2.94
N TYR A 863 28.25 -19.60 1.62
CA TYR A 863 27.70 -20.61 0.71
C TYR A 863 28.83 -21.28 -0.08
N LEU A 864 28.65 -22.50 -0.58
CA LEU A 864 29.64 -23.22 -1.39
C LEU A 864 29.02 -24.24 -2.35
N MET A 865 29.76 -24.59 -3.41
CA MET A 865 29.40 -25.65 -4.37
C MET A 865 30.33 -26.86 -4.16
N PHE A 866 29.97 -27.78 -3.27
CA PHE A 866 30.86 -28.85 -2.79
C PHE A 866 30.55 -30.20 -3.43
N LYS A 867 31.54 -31.11 -3.53
CA LYS A 867 31.34 -32.47 -4.07
C LYS A 867 30.87 -33.41 -2.95
N VAL A 868 29.78 -34.14 -3.18
CA VAL A 868 29.16 -35.08 -2.23
C VAL A 868 28.52 -36.22 -3.01
N GLY A 869 28.98 -37.46 -2.82
CA GLY A 869 28.51 -38.64 -3.55
C GLY A 869 28.73 -38.52 -5.06
N GLY A 870 29.90 -38.02 -5.47
CA GLY A 870 30.24 -37.74 -6.87
C GLY A 870 29.69 -36.41 -7.41
N ALA A 871 28.47 -36.02 -7.04
CA ALA A 871 27.78 -34.82 -7.54
C ALA A 871 28.20 -33.52 -6.84
N ARG A 872 28.08 -32.36 -7.51
CA ARG A 872 28.25 -31.04 -6.85
C ARG A 872 26.92 -30.55 -6.29
N LYS A 873 26.86 -30.31 -4.98
CA LYS A 873 25.66 -29.81 -4.26
C LYS A 873 25.83 -28.34 -3.83
N PRO A 874 24.76 -27.52 -3.88
CA PRO A 874 24.74 -26.17 -3.33
C PRO A 874 24.50 -26.20 -1.81
N LEU A 875 25.51 -25.83 -1.03
CA LEU A 875 25.48 -25.91 0.42
C LEU A 875 25.69 -24.53 1.08
N ALA A 876 25.27 -24.40 2.33
CA ALA A 876 25.58 -23.27 3.21
C ALA A 876 26.16 -23.79 4.53
N VAL A 877 27.23 -23.15 5.02
CA VAL A 877 27.75 -23.36 6.38
C VAL A 877 27.09 -22.32 7.28
N VAL A 878 26.47 -22.77 8.37
CA VAL A 878 25.63 -21.93 9.24
C VAL A 878 25.84 -22.25 10.72
N SER A 879 25.79 -21.23 11.58
CA SER A 879 25.66 -21.39 13.02
C SER A 879 24.18 -21.29 13.44
N MET A 880 23.74 -22.20 14.30
CA MET A 880 22.32 -22.34 14.65
C MET A 880 21.85 -21.37 15.74
N PHE A 881 20.55 -21.08 15.78
CA PHE A 881 19.89 -20.51 16.95
C PHE A 881 19.18 -21.61 17.76
N ALA A 882 19.20 -21.46 19.09
CA ALA A 882 18.50 -22.33 20.03
C ALA A 882 16.97 -22.22 19.89
N GLU A 883 16.24 -23.10 20.58
CA GLU A 883 14.79 -22.95 20.73
C GLU A 883 14.44 -21.61 21.43
N HIS A 884 13.25 -21.08 21.11
CA HIS A 884 12.82 -19.80 21.65
C HIS A 884 12.30 -19.92 23.09
N HIS A 885 12.45 -18.85 23.87
CA HIS A 885 12.00 -18.81 25.27
C HIS A 885 10.47 -18.97 25.35
N GLN A 886 10.02 -20.14 25.82
CA GLN A 886 8.62 -20.57 25.72
C GLN A 886 7.65 -19.65 26.47
N GLN A 887 7.99 -19.23 27.69
CA GLN A 887 7.07 -18.44 28.51
C GLN A 887 6.78 -17.07 27.86
N LEU A 888 7.82 -16.34 27.43
CA LEU A 888 7.65 -15.09 26.68
C LEU A 888 6.88 -15.28 25.37
N TYR A 889 7.10 -16.40 24.68
CA TYR A 889 6.37 -16.70 23.46
C TYR A 889 4.87 -16.89 23.72
N GLN A 890 4.47 -17.58 24.79
CA GLN A 890 3.04 -17.71 25.14
C GLN A 890 2.45 -16.39 25.69
N ASP A 891 3.13 -15.72 26.62
CA ASP A 891 2.67 -14.44 27.20
C ASP A 891 2.50 -13.34 26.14
N SER A 892 3.42 -13.27 25.18
CA SER A 892 3.33 -12.36 24.01
C SER A 892 2.31 -12.80 22.96
N SER A 893 1.45 -13.80 23.23
CA SER A 893 0.53 -14.37 22.24
C SER A 893 1.22 -14.73 20.92
N LYS A 894 2.40 -15.36 21.00
CA LYS A 894 3.26 -15.76 19.88
C LYS A 894 3.87 -14.61 19.08
N THR A 895 4.19 -13.47 19.70
CA THR A 895 4.71 -12.28 18.98
C THR A 895 6.14 -11.86 19.34
N TYR A 896 6.59 -12.13 20.56
CA TYR A 896 7.98 -11.98 21.01
C TYR A 896 8.66 -13.35 20.94
N VAL A 897 9.49 -13.55 19.92
CA VAL A 897 10.33 -14.74 19.75
C VAL A 897 11.77 -14.31 20.01
N THR A 898 12.41 -14.96 20.99
CA THR A 898 13.78 -14.64 21.42
C THR A 898 14.57 -15.92 21.67
N MET A 899 15.79 -15.99 21.13
CA MET A 899 16.60 -17.20 20.99
C MET A 899 18.09 -16.89 21.22
N GLN A 900 18.83 -17.80 21.84
CA GLN A 900 20.30 -17.68 21.89
C GLN A 900 20.92 -18.08 20.55
N HIS A 901 21.97 -17.37 20.15
CA HIS A 901 22.84 -17.77 19.04
C HIS A 901 23.94 -18.70 19.56
N LEU A 902 24.01 -19.91 18.99
CA LEU A 902 24.93 -20.96 19.45
C LEU A 902 26.36 -20.79 18.93
N GLY A 903 26.55 -20.01 17.85
CA GLY A 903 27.87 -19.77 17.26
C GLY A 903 28.62 -21.07 16.99
N ASN A 904 29.85 -21.15 17.49
CA ASN A 904 30.74 -22.31 17.27
C ASN A 904 30.29 -23.61 17.95
N SER A 905 29.31 -23.58 18.88
CA SER A 905 28.83 -24.80 19.55
C SER A 905 27.81 -25.59 18.72
N ASP A 906 27.25 -25.01 17.65
CA ASP A 906 26.34 -25.70 16.73
C ASP A 906 26.46 -25.13 15.29
N ILE A 907 27.62 -25.36 14.67
CA ILE A 907 27.82 -25.12 13.23
C ILE A 907 27.37 -26.36 12.45
N ARG A 908 26.57 -26.15 11.41
CA ARG A 908 26.04 -27.20 10.52
C ARG A 908 26.25 -26.82 9.06
N VAL A 909 26.19 -27.83 8.19
CA VAL A 909 26.05 -27.64 6.75
C VAL A 909 24.62 -28.00 6.35
N ILE A 910 23.99 -27.15 5.56
CA ILE A 910 22.62 -27.31 5.05
C ILE A 910 22.59 -27.14 3.52
N ASP A 911 21.59 -27.71 2.85
CA ASP A 911 21.33 -27.39 1.44
C ASP A 911 20.81 -25.96 1.32
N ILE A 912 21.27 -25.19 0.33
CA ILE A 912 20.82 -23.80 0.11
C ILE A 912 19.30 -23.72 -0.08
N LYS A 913 18.67 -24.75 -0.68
CA LYS A 913 17.22 -24.82 -0.91
C LYS A 913 16.39 -25.06 0.35
N SER A 914 17.03 -25.27 1.51
CA SER A 914 16.36 -25.26 2.82
C SER A 914 16.07 -23.84 3.35
N ILE A 915 16.72 -22.81 2.78
CA ILE A 915 16.61 -21.41 3.22
C ILE A 915 15.32 -20.79 2.67
N GLN A 916 14.35 -20.54 3.56
CA GLN A 916 13.02 -20.03 3.21
C GLN A 916 12.98 -18.51 3.02
N SER A 917 13.70 -17.77 3.89
CA SER A 917 13.69 -16.30 3.88
C SER A 917 14.84 -15.72 4.71
N VAL A 918 15.25 -14.50 4.37
CA VAL A 918 16.09 -13.64 5.24
C VAL A 918 15.20 -12.99 6.29
N VAL A 919 15.63 -12.99 7.56
CA VAL A 919 14.92 -12.41 8.70
C VAL A 919 15.77 -11.41 9.46
N MET A 920 15.15 -10.48 10.17
CA MET A 920 15.85 -9.71 11.20
C MET A 920 15.97 -10.57 12.46
N LEU A 921 17.20 -10.65 13.00
CA LEU A 921 17.49 -11.12 14.35
C LEU A 921 18.48 -10.11 14.95
N ALA A 922 18.10 -9.44 16.06
CA ALA A 922 18.88 -8.36 16.68
C ALA A 922 19.08 -8.57 18.19
N PRO A 923 20.17 -8.05 18.80
CA PRO A 923 20.49 -8.29 20.20
C PRO A 923 19.32 -7.96 21.14
N ASP A 924 18.98 -8.88 22.03
CA ASP A 924 17.84 -8.76 22.92
C ASP A 924 18.22 -8.10 24.25
N GLU A 925 18.54 -6.81 24.16
CA GLU A 925 18.82 -5.98 25.34
C GLU A 925 17.67 -5.96 26.34
N GLN A 926 16.41 -6.11 25.91
CA GLN A 926 15.27 -6.11 26.82
C GLN A 926 15.20 -7.40 27.63
N TYR A 927 15.48 -8.56 27.01
CA TYR A 927 15.68 -9.80 27.77
C TYR A 927 16.83 -9.64 28.78
N ALA A 928 17.98 -9.15 28.34
CA ALA A 928 19.17 -9.02 29.18
C ALA A 928 19.07 -7.97 30.32
N LYS A 929 18.06 -7.09 30.30
CA LYS A 929 17.71 -6.17 31.40
C LYS A 929 16.74 -6.80 32.42
N LEU A 930 15.91 -7.74 32.00
CA LEU A 930 14.77 -8.27 32.78
C LEU A 930 15.01 -9.68 33.30
N TYR A 931 15.86 -10.46 32.64
CA TYR A 931 16.17 -11.85 32.98
C TYR A 931 17.67 -12.03 33.21
N LYS A 932 17.98 -12.84 34.22
CA LYS A 932 19.34 -13.20 34.69
C LYS A 932 19.39 -14.71 34.96
N ASP A 933 19.02 -15.47 33.94
CA ASP A 933 18.87 -16.93 33.98
C ASP A 933 20.08 -17.67 33.37
N GLY A 934 21.13 -16.94 32.98
CA GLY A 934 22.30 -17.47 32.27
C GLY A 934 22.06 -17.62 30.76
N SER A 935 20.82 -17.50 30.30
CA SER A 935 20.43 -17.60 28.90
C SER A 935 20.29 -16.24 28.21
N GLU A 936 20.51 -15.12 28.91
CA GLU A 936 20.50 -13.80 28.28
C GLU A 936 21.72 -13.54 27.39
N VAL A 937 22.80 -14.31 27.59
CA VAL A 937 24.05 -14.17 26.83
C VAL A 937 23.85 -14.57 25.38
N ASN A 938 24.32 -13.71 24.46
CA ASN A 938 24.24 -13.88 23.00
C ASN A 938 22.81 -14.16 22.49
N ARG A 939 21.79 -13.55 23.14
CA ARG A 939 20.37 -13.70 22.81
C ARG A 939 19.89 -12.63 21.83
N PHE A 940 19.02 -13.04 20.90
CA PHE A 940 18.49 -12.22 19.82
C PHE A 940 16.97 -12.36 19.66
N TYR A 941 16.28 -11.25 19.43
CA TYR A 941 14.84 -11.23 19.12
C TYR A 941 14.58 -11.24 17.61
N LEU A 942 13.56 -11.98 17.19
CA LEU A 942 13.17 -12.18 15.79
C LEU A 942 12.16 -11.13 15.31
N MET A 943 12.37 -10.64 14.09
CA MET A 943 11.33 -9.97 13.30
C MET A 943 11.34 -10.51 11.86
N GLU A 944 10.30 -11.27 11.52
CA GLU A 944 9.97 -11.58 10.13
C GLU A 944 9.32 -10.37 9.47
N LYS A 945 9.47 -10.21 8.14
CA LYS A 945 8.92 -9.05 7.41
C LYS A 945 7.39 -9.16 7.32
N PRO A 946 6.61 -8.23 7.90
CA PRO A 946 5.16 -8.21 7.73
C PRO A 946 4.81 -8.10 6.24
N GLY A 947 3.94 -8.99 5.73
CA GLY A 947 3.60 -9.02 4.31
C GLY A 947 4.79 -9.28 3.38
N LEU A 948 5.71 -10.18 3.73
CA LEU A 948 6.87 -10.56 2.88
C LEU A 948 6.44 -10.88 1.45
N LYS A 949 5.45 -11.77 1.27
CA LYS A 949 4.87 -12.13 -0.03
C LYS A 949 4.27 -10.92 -0.77
N LEU A 950 3.55 -10.01 -0.08
CA LEU A 950 3.04 -8.78 -0.71
C LEU A 950 4.15 -7.97 -1.39
N MET A 951 5.32 -7.87 -0.77
CA MET A 951 6.45 -7.11 -1.34
C MET A 951 7.14 -7.85 -2.50
N GLU A 952 7.06 -9.18 -2.57
CA GLU A 952 7.44 -9.99 -3.73
C GLU A 952 6.46 -9.78 -4.89
N MET A 953 5.15 -9.69 -4.61
CA MET A 953 4.07 -9.43 -5.58
C MET A 953 4.12 -7.99 -6.13
N MET A 954 4.42 -7.01 -5.27
CA MET A 954 4.79 -5.62 -5.64
C MET A 954 6.13 -5.55 -6.38
N GLY A 955 6.96 -6.60 -6.23
CA GLY A 955 8.26 -6.76 -6.84
C GLY A 955 9.27 -5.77 -6.32
N VAL A 956 9.55 -5.74 -5.01
CA VAL A 956 10.69 -4.97 -4.48
C VAL A 956 11.91 -5.89 -4.40
N LEU A 957 12.50 -6.16 -5.58
CA LEU A 957 13.80 -6.85 -5.67
C LEU A 957 14.89 -6.01 -5.00
N GLU A 958 15.74 -6.65 -4.21
CA GLU A 958 16.93 -5.98 -3.67
C GLU A 958 17.94 -5.77 -4.80
N THR A 959 18.19 -4.51 -5.18
CA THR A 959 19.06 -4.17 -6.30
C THR A 959 20.46 -4.74 -6.11
N VAL A 960 20.84 -5.69 -6.96
CA VAL A 960 22.20 -6.21 -7.03
C VAL A 960 23.07 -5.15 -7.70
N ILE A 961 23.59 -4.21 -6.90
CA ILE A 961 24.69 -3.34 -7.33
C ILE A 961 25.88 -4.27 -7.64
N PRO A 962 26.43 -4.25 -8.87
CA PRO A 962 27.67 -4.95 -9.17
C PRO A 962 28.77 -4.52 -8.22
N ALA A 963 29.68 -5.43 -7.88
CA ALA A 963 30.99 -4.96 -7.42
C ALA A 963 31.73 -4.45 -8.66
N GLU A 964 32.23 -3.22 -8.58
CA GLU A 964 33.36 -2.76 -9.41
C GLU A 964 34.64 -3.48 -8.96
#